data_AF-A0A2K2CI26-F1
#
_entry.id   AF-A0A2K2CI26-F1
#
_cell.length_a   1.000
_cell.length_b   1.000
_cell.length_c   1.000
_cell.angle_alpha   90.00
_cell.angle_beta   90.00
_cell.angle_gamma   90.00
#
_symmetry.space_group_name_H-M   'P 1'
#
loop_
_entity.id
_entity.type
_entity.pdbx_description
1 polymer ?
#
loop_
_entity_poly.entity_id
_entity_poly.type
_entity_poly.pdbx_seq_one_letter_code
_entity_poly.pdbx_strand_id
1 'polypeptide(L)'
;MRAASFGPPPILPGFFFFLSATFSVQSAALADSQSQKLSRSSPASAKPSRGSAREQPAAAEAMDSASLLEVFRRDRRRLLGFLLSAGGGHGRAVDLSRVDLDAVSTDYALDCVASGAQFDASEATRRYFDDRRYPIMMGSPSRNSYFLLSRPEVSGSPPKKVAPDVRPQPAAKENSSKPTKPSDSFRVAVNIPEASYGTKDASFADMCPEQVKKMDILSLGLPRLSTELSDDDLRETAYEVLIASLFISGKVYFEEKREKKPKFLKGLRSKTDGSNSSPQMENYYTHHLDLIRVQMEVSESMDTLSKRALRQSSLKMVQGQLDVPSISLQLLSSVGKFDFPTERLRVQWQRRQANVLEELLIFSASREYSMSETLLIVLAKLKDTEDWVVSVPDGRIEVLTIIERFNTKLSAAPKKFGLKDETYHWTQSYHFNSRLYEKLLCSVFDILEDGQLVEEADEILETVKLTWPILGITQQLHDILYAWVLFQKFIQTGENLLLKQIGLQIQKLQLHSDVKEVELYINSFICSVEGCGSNRSLNLVDCALLKINMWCRRQLENYHLYFSQANCSIFKSMLNLVLLSAANLTDGEEESMLIEIPLSSTPESTLIHILVVRSIQAAYKHALSSADGQSKEDFKHPLILLASELKLLVEKECAAFSPILNKYYPEAGRVALTVFHLLYGQQLELFLERADHSERFKEILGASNNFELCIAQKLYSMYGEAVGSSLSNFLKPYMIDRFSSPVILQWLHAQHENVLEWTKRTIEIEDWEPLSSHQKQATSMVEVFRIVEETIDQFFNSSLPLDTVHLRSLLIGITSSLRVYLLHIESQQVPRATLLPTAPVLTRYAESINPFARRKLIEPTICEEKVSNQLKKLTVAKLCVKLNTLQYIRDQLDSIEEGIKQSWVHVQSAMGLLDYLSYMTSEGVTSKKLKPSDELIDELFTIFDDVRRTAVNTTDTILNFIGTRAVFCDMRESLLFSLYRTSVAGARMEIFIPTIDQVLDQVCDLIVDVLRDQVVLKVFQACMEGFIWVVLDGGPSRAFLETDVDLMKDDLAMLKDLFIAEGQGLPSDVIEKEAKLAQQILDLYVLKADTIIDLLMKASEHMSHHLEPPTARRIDVHDVHTLLRVLCHKKDSAASTFLKIQYHLPRSSDYDDVPVKDVSSRVPILFSDMLNRSTSFNWSETGQQSFRIMKKKLQEANWQ
;
A
#
# COMPACT_ATOMS: atom_id res chain seq x y z
N MET A 1 34.54 -15.65 27.59
CA MET A 1 34.39 -14.27 28.12
C MET A 1 35.52 -13.39 27.58
N ARG A 2 35.39 -12.06 27.74
CA ARG A 2 36.34 -10.96 27.41
C ARG A 2 37.82 -11.26 27.69
N ALA A 3 38.82 -10.59 27.11
CA ALA A 3 38.94 -9.73 25.89
C ALA A 3 40.45 -9.35 25.74
N ALA A 4 40.92 -8.88 24.57
CA ALA A 4 42.32 -8.50 24.38
C ALA A 4 42.56 -7.42 23.30
N SER A 5 43.70 -6.72 23.45
CA SER A 5 44.39 -5.82 22.51
C SER A 5 43.72 -4.49 22.08
N PHE A 6 44.47 -3.48 21.63
CA PHE A 6 45.65 -2.76 22.19
C PHE A 6 45.89 -1.50 21.32
N GLY A 7 46.69 -0.53 21.79
CA GLY A 7 46.94 0.75 21.08
C GLY A 7 48.07 0.74 20.01
N PRO A 8 48.23 1.83 19.23
CA PRO A 8 49.11 1.97 18.04
C PRO A 8 50.42 2.76 18.36
N PRO A 9 51.21 3.35 17.42
CA PRO A 9 51.26 3.38 15.92
C PRO A 9 52.69 2.98 15.41
N PRO A 10 53.47 3.63 14.49
CA PRO A 10 53.24 4.54 13.32
C PRO A 10 54.12 4.28 12.04
N ILE A 11 54.03 5.17 11.02
CA ILE A 11 54.96 5.50 9.89
C ILE A 11 55.18 4.53 8.69
N LEU A 12 54.52 4.84 7.55
CA LEU A 12 55.00 5.22 6.17
C LEU A 12 56.41 4.80 5.63
N PRO A 13 56.69 4.83 4.29
CA PRO A 13 55.95 5.45 3.15
C PRO A 13 55.80 4.62 1.85
N GLY A 14 55.06 5.12 0.83
CA GLY A 14 55.25 4.69 -0.57
C GLY A 14 54.14 5.02 -1.60
N PHE A 15 54.52 5.72 -2.69
CA PHE A 15 53.81 5.91 -3.98
C PHE A 15 52.49 6.72 -4.05
N PHE A 16 52.05 7.03 -5.29
CA PHE A 16 51.67 8.40 -5.70
C PHE A 16 50.74 8.47 -6.94
N PHE A 17 49.89 9.51 -7.02
CA PHE A 17 49.15 10.02 -8.21
C PHE A 17 48.13 9.05 -8.87
N PHE A 18 47.16 9.47 -9.70
CA PHE A 18 46.77 10.79 -10.25
C PHE A 18 45.25 10.85 -10.48
N LEU A 19 44.58 11.98 -10.23
CA LEU A 19 43.42 12.47 -11.03
C LEU A 19 43.14 13.96 -10.70
N SER A 20 42.55 14.70 -11.64
CA SER A 20 42.52 16.18 -11.65
C SER A 20 41.10 16.77 -11.71
N ALA A 21 40.98 18.01 -11.21
CA ALA A 21 39.87 18.96 -11.43
C ALA A 21 39.56 19.17 -12.93
N THR A 22 38.43 19.72 -13.38
CA THR A 22 37.68 20.95 -12.95
C THR A 22 36.16 20.84 -13.24
N PHE A 23 35.22 21.70 -12.81
CA PHE A 23 35.15 23.00 -12.09
C PHE A 23 33.81 23.04 -11.26
N SER A 24 33.22 24.08 -10.66
CA SER A 24 33.41 25.56 -10.53
C SER A 24 32.78 26.02 -9.18
N VAL A 25 33.25 27.07 -8.48
CA VAL A 25 32.84 28.51 -8.54
C VAL A 25 31.33 28.76 -8.25
N GLN A 26 30.88 29.51 -7.23
CA GLN A 26 31.59 30.46 -6.33
C GLN A 26 31.10 30.48 -4.87
N SER A 27 32.06 30.75 -3.99
CA SER A 27 32.03 31.26 -2.60
C SER A 27 31.21 32.57 -2.43
N ALA A 28 30.95 33.14 -1.23
CA ALA A 28 31.56 33.09 0.12
C ALA A 28 30.45 33.31 1.21
N ALA A 29 30.53 33.01 2.53
CA ALA A 29 31.55 33.25 3.58
C ALA A 29 31.81 34.77 3.84
N LEU A 30 31.97 35.34 5.04
CA LEU A 30 32.13 34.94 6.46
C LEU A 30 31.26 35.87 7.36
N ALA A 31 30.63 35.52 8.49
CA ALA A 31 31.06 35.06 9.84
C ALA A 31 30.97 36.16 10.95
N ASP A 32 30.81 35.69 12.20
CA ASP A 32 31.14 36.31 13.51
C ASP A 32 30.53 37.65 14.03
N SER A 33 29.50 37.48 14.89
CA SER A 33 29.59 37.76 16.35
C SER A 33 28.80 38.92 17.01
N GLN A 34 28.63 38.78 18.34
CA GLN A 34 28.26 39.75 19.38
C GLN A 34 26.90 40.49 19.35
N SER A 35 25.89 39.78 19.86
CA SER A 35 24.93 40.24 20.90
C SER A 35 24.86 41.74 21.29
N GLN A 36 23.68 42.37 21.10
CA GLN A 36 23.11 43.26 22.14
C GLN A 36 21.58 43.51 22.05
N LYS A 37 20.93 43.38 23.21
CA LYS A 37 19.69 44.04 23.72
C LYS A 37 18.58 44.55 22.76
N LEU A 38 17.37 44.03 23.02
CA LEU A 38 16.09 44.76 23.21
C LEU A 38 15.72 45.90 22.22
N SER A 39 14.63 45.75 21.46
CA SER A 39 13.32 46.30 21.89
C SER A 39 12.14 46.03 20.93
N ARG A 40 10.94 46.22 21.49
CA ARG A 40 9.56 46.11 20.97
C ARG A 40 9.30 46.51 19.49
N SER A 41 8.47 45.71 18.81
CA SER A 41 7.30 46.20 18.05
C SER A 41 6.26 45.10 17.87
N SER A 42 4.97 45.40 18.08
CA SER A 42 3.86 44.44 17.92
C SER A 42 3.44 44.27 16.46
N PRO A 43 3.02 43.05 16.02
CA PRO A 43 2.31 42.87 14.76
C PRO A 43 0.84 43.24 14.88
N ALA A 44 0.20 43.62 13.76
CA ALA A 44 -1.23 43.88 13.67
C ALA A 44 -1.91 42.99 12.63
N SER A 45 -3.15 42.59 12.93
CA SER A 45 -4.21 42.11 12.01
C SER A 45 -3.83 41.18 10.84
N ALA A 46 -4.20 39.90 10.98
CA ALA A 46 -4.59 39.05 9.86
C ALA A 46 -5.84 38.22 10.25
N LYS A 47 -6.79 38.04 9.32
CA LYS A 47 -7.95 37.15 9.50
C LYS A 47 -7.58 35.73 9.02
N PRO A 48 -7.93 34.66 9.73
CA PRO A 48 -8.06 33.34 9.13
C PRO A 48 -9.42 33.17 8.43
N SER A 49 -9.46 32.32 7.41
CA SER A 49 -10.65 31.96 6.62
C SER A 49 -11.46 30.81 7.27
N ARG A 50 -12.72 30.65 6.85
CA ARG A 50 -13.49 29.41 7.09
C ARG A 50 -12.83 28.25 6.32
N GLY A 51 -12.71 27.07 6.95
CA GLY A 51 -12.17 25.90 6.25
C GLY A 51 -11.88 24.67 7.12
N SER A 52 -12.86 24.14 7.85
CA SER A 52 -12.84 22.77 8.37
C SER A 52 -14.25 22.35 8.76
N ALA A 53 -14.81 21.34 8.09
CA ALA A 53 -15.97 20.60 8.58
C ALA A 53 -15.44 19.45 9.42
N ARG A 54 -15.82 19.39 10.71
CA ARG A 54 -15.40 18.33 11.62
C ARG A 54 -16.43 17.20 11.52
N GLU A 55 -16.07 16.10 10.88
CA GLU A 55 -16.92 14.92 10.79
C GLU A 55 -17.25 14.43 12.21
N GLN A 56 -18.55 14.28 12.49
CA GLN A 56 -19.03 13.73 13.76
C GLN A 56 -19.15 12.22 13.63
N PRO A 57 -18.66 11.42 14.59
CA PRO A 57 -18.97 9.99 14.63
C PRO A 57 -20.48 9.79 14.83
N ALA A 58 -21.07 8.82 14.15
CA ALA A 58 -22.51 8.57 14.16
C ALA A 58 -23.00 7.86 15.44
N ALA A 59 -22.82 8.51 16.60
CA ALA A 59 -23.32 8.07 17.90
C ALA A 59 -24.74 8.59 18.16
N ALA A 60 -25.70 8.11 17.37
CA ALA A 60 -27.12 8.50 17.47
C ALA A 60 -28.02 7.31 17.84
N GLU A 61 -27.62 6.51 18.84
CA GLU A 61 -28.50 5.49 19.41
C GLU A 61 -29.73 6.14 20.06
N ALA A 62 -30.88 5.48 19.89
CA ALA A 62 -32.18 6.11 20.17
C ALA A 62 -32.46 6.25 21.67
N MET A 63 -32.03 7.38 22.27
CA MET A 63 -32.65 7.95 23.47
C MET A 63 -34.17 7.87 23.37
N ASP A 64 -34.85 7.72 24.53
CA ASP A 64 -36.30 7.68 24.51
C ASP A 64 -36.91 9.00 24.02
N SER A 65 -38.03 8.87 23.31
CA SER A 65 -38.77 10.00 22.75
C SER A 65 -39.27 10.97 23.83
N ALA A 66 -39.51 10.50 25.06
CA ALA A 66 -39.84 11.34 26.21
C ALA A 66 -38.63 12.17 26.69
N SER A 67 -37.47 11.54 26.92
CA SER A 67 -36.30 12.25 27.47
C SER A 67 -35.72 13.27 26.48
N LEU A 68 -35.72 12.97 25.18
CA LEU A 68 -35.39 13.97 24.14
C LEU A 68 -36.34 15.17 24.18
N LEU A 69 -37.65 14.95 24.32
CA LEU A 69 -38.62 16.04 24.46
C LEU A 69 -38.41 16.89 25.72
N GLU A 70 -37.92 16.29 26.82
CA GLU A 70 -37.62 17.01 28.06
C GLU A 70 -36.32 17.83 27.95
N VAL A 71 -35.27 17.30 27.30
CA VAL A 71 -34.07 18.08 26.95
C VAL A 71 -34.43 19.26 26.05
N PHE A 72 -35.18 19.04 24.96
CA PHE A 72 -35.62 20.14 24.09
C PHE A 72 -36.51 21.19 24.82
N ARG A 73 -37.33 20.77 25.79
CA ARG A 73 -38.08 21.71 26.66
C ARG A 73 -37.16 22.48 27.62
N ARG A 74 -36.17 21.82 28.24
CA ARG A 74 -35.17 22.47 29.11
C ARG A 74 -34.41 23.55 28.33
N ASP A 75 -33.92 23.20 27.15
CA ASP A 75 -33.05 24.08 26.38
C ASP A 75 -33.83 25.22 25.69
N ARG A 76 -35.07 24.98 25.23
CA ARG A 76 -36.00 26.05 24.79
C ARG A 76 -36.26 27.06 25.91
N ARG A 77 -36.50 26.61 27.14
CA ARG A 77 -36.72 27.49 28.30
C ARG A 77 -35.48 28.31 28.65
N ARG A 78 -34.29 27.69 28.62
CA ARG A 78 -33.00 28.39 28.78
C ARG A 78 -32.80 29.47 27.71
N LEU A 79 -33.04 29.14 26.44
CA LEU A 79 -32.89 30.08 25.32
C LEU A 79 -33.87 31.26 25.40
N LEU A 80 -35.15 31.01 25.71
CA LEU A 80 -36.15 32.07 25.89
C LEU A 80 -35.81 32.96 27.10
N GLY A 81 -35.38 32.38 28.22
CA GLY A 81 -34.91 33.15 29.38
C GLY A 81 -33.71 34.05 29.07
N PHE A 82 -32.77 33.57 28.24
CA PHE A 82 -31.63 34.36 27.77
C PHE A 82 -32.06 35.50 26.83
N LEU A 83 -32.88 35.22 25.81
CA LEU A 83 -33.36 36.23 24.85
C LEU A 83 -34.16 37.34 25.55
N LEU A 84 -35.07 36.99 26.45
CA LEU A 84 -35.93 37.93 27.16
C LEU A 84 -35.22 38.71 28.28
N SER A 85 -34.07 38.23 28.76
CA SER A 85 -33.20 39.01 29.66
C SER A 85 -32.19 39.90 28.92
N ALA A 86 -31.82 39.54 27.68
CA ALA A 86 -30.93 40.34 26.83
C ALA A 86 -31.64 41.49 26.09
N GLY A 87 -32.90 41.31 25.67
CA GLY A 87 -33.66 42.27 24.84
C GLY A 87 -34.10 43.58 25.49
N GLY A 88 -33.56 43.96 26.65
CA GLY A 88 -34.03 45.07 27.50
C GLY A 88 -33.71 46.48 27.00
N GLY A 89 -34.15 46.83 25.79
CA GLY A 89 -34.10 48.19 25.25
C GLY A 89 -34.89 49.18 26.11
N HIS A 90 -34.18 49.98 26.90
CA HIS A 90 -34.71 50.98 27.85
C HIS A 90 -35.62 50.44 28.97
N GLY A 91 -34.99 50.06 30.09
CA GLY A 91 -35.40 50.65 31.38
C GLY A 91 -36.22 49.81 32.36
N ARG A 92 -36.60 48.56 32.03
CA ARG A 92 -37.10 47.61 33.04
C ARG A 92 -36.77 46.18 32.65
N ALA A 93 -36.21 45.41 33.58
CA ALA A 93 -36.13 43.96 33.43
C ALA A 93 -37.55 43.38 33.49
N VAL A 94 -37.89 42.47 32.56
CA VAL A 94 -39.15 41.73 32.62
C VAL A 94 -39.07 40.72 33.75
N ASP A 95 -40.05 40.72 34.65
CA ASP A 95 -40.15 39.75 35.74
C ASP A 95 -40.68 38.41 35.21
N LEU A 96 -39.76 37.60 34.69
CA LEU A 96 -40.05 36.28 34.11
C LEU A 96 -40.54 35.25 35.14
N SER A 97 -40.50 35.54 36.46
CA SER A 97 -40.96 34.61 37.50
C SER A 97 -42.46 34.24 37.39
N ARG A 98 -43.23 35.04 36.65
CA ARG A 98 -44.68 34.89 36.44
C ARG A 98 -45.07 34.43 35.03
N VAL A 99 -44.09 34.09 34.18
CA VAL A 99 -44.32 33.77 32.76
C VAL A 99 -44.02 32.29 32.50
N ASP A 100 -45.01 31.54 31.98
CA ASP A 100 -44.77 30.16 31.56
C ASP A 100 -44.07 30.12 30.20
N LEU A 101 -42.75 29.96 30.22
CA LEU A 101 -41.91 29.92 29.03
C LEU A 101 -42.19 28.71 28.10
N ASP A 102 -42.82 27.63 28.60
CA ASP A 102 -43.27 26.54 27.73
C ASP A 102 -44.47 26.97 26.85
N ALA A 103 -45.22 27.99 27.33
CA ALA A 103 -46.39 28.58 26.69
C ALA A 103 -46.13 29.97 26.04
N VAL A 104 -44.89 30.31 25.70
CA VAL A 104 -44.49 31.56 25.02
C VAL A 104 -44.15 31.31 23.55
N SER A 105 -44.70 32.13 22.63
CA SER A 105 -44.33 32.08 21.21
C SER A 105 -42.88 32.56 21.03
N THR A 106 -42.05 31.70 20.43
CA THR A 106 -40.64 32.00 20.12
C THR A 106 -40.51 33.16 19.16
N ASP A 107 -41.43 33.24 18.22
CA ASP A 107 -41.30 34.12 17.06
C ASP A 107 -41.71 35.54 17.47
N TYR A 108 -42.73 35.69 18.31
CA TYR A 108 -43.04 36.95 19.00
C TYR A 108 -41.91 37.41 19.94
N ALA A 109 -41.26 36.49 20.67
CA ALA A 109 -40.12 36.84 21.52
C ALA A 109 -38.93 37.36 20.68
N LEU A 110 -38.65 36.73 19.54
CA LEU A 110 -37.62 37.16 18.59
C LEU A 110 -37.99 38.49 17.90
N ASP A 111 -39.25 38.69 17.50
CA ASP A 111 -39.75 39.96 16.97
C ASP A 111 -39.57 41.11 17.97
N CYS A 112 -39.87 40.89 19.25
CA CYS A 112 -39.66 41.89 20.30
C CYS A 112 -38.17 42.24 20.45
N VAL A 113 -37.29 41.24 20.47
CA VAL A 113 -35.82 41.45 20.54
C VAL A 113 -35.29 42.16 19.29
N ALA A 114 -35.78 41.81 18.09
CA ALA A 114 -35.33 42.39 16.82
C ALA A 114 -35.85 43.82 16.58
N SER A 115 -37.05 44.14 17.05
CA SER A 115 -37.66 45.48 16.97
C SER A 115 -37.31 46.40 18.15
N GLY A 116 -36.77 45.85 19.24
CA GLY A 116 -36.55 46.58 20.50
C GLY A 116 -37.85 46.89 21.25
N ALA A 117 -38.95 46.21 20.93
CA ALA A 117 -40.25 46.42 21.57
C ALA A 117 -40.33 45.76 22.96
N GLN A 118 -41.14 46.36 23.85
CA GLN A 118 -41.40 45.77 25.16
C GLN A 118 -42.20 44.47 25.02
N PHE A 119 -41.63 43.36 25.49
CA PHE A 119 -42.28 42.05 25.50
C PHE A 119 -43.50 42.02 26.43
N ASP A 120 -44.67 41.69 25.87
CA ASP A 120 -45.90 41.43 26.63
C ASP A 120 -46.14 39.92 26.73
N ALA A 121 -46.06 39.37 27.95
CA ALA A 121 -46.26 37.96 28.21
C ALA A 121 -47.68 37.46 27.84
N SER A 122 -48.69 38.32 27.91
CA SER A 122 -50.08 37.94 27.59
C SER A 122 -50.31 37.77 26.09
N GLU A 123 -49.77 38.68 25.27
CA GLU A 123 -49.76 38.55 23.81
C GLU A 123 -48.82 37.42 23.36
N ALA A 124 -47.66 37.23 24.02
CA ALA A 124 -46.75 36.12 23.76
C ALA A 124 -47.41 34.74 23.97
N THR A 125 -48.20 34.61 25.04
CA THR A 125 -48.94 33.38 25.34
C THR A 125 -50.16 33.21 24.45
N ARG A 126 -50.87 34.29 24.14
CA ARG A 126 -51.94 34.25 23.14
C ARG A 126 -51.42 33.74 21.80
N ARG A 127 -50.33 34.33 21.28
CA ARG A 127 -49.72 33.91 20.02
C ARG A 127 -49.30 32.46 20.08
N TYR A 128 -48.68 31.96 21.16
CA TYR A 128 -48.36 30.54 21.27
C TYR A 128 -49.56 29.59 21.05
N PHE A 129 -50.76 29.98 21.50
CA PHE A 129 -51.98 29.20 21.31
C PHE A 129 -52.69 29.46 19.97
N ASP A 130 -52.53 30.64 19.36
CA ASP A 130 -53.01 30.93 18.00
C ASP A 130 -52.07 30.32 16.94
N ASP A 131 -50.75 30.42 17.08
CA ASP A 131 -49.72 29.74 16.28
C ASP A 131 -49.94 28.22 16.27
N ARG A 132 -50.28 27.62 17.42
CA ARG A 132 -50.65 26.19 17.56
C ARG A 132 -51.90 25.77 16.77
N ARG A 133 -52.70 26.70 16.26
CA ARG A 133 -53.91 26.40 15.46
C ARG A 133 -53.65 26.37 13.95
N TYR A 134 -52.45 26.76 13.50
CA TYR A 134 -52.09 26.85 12.09
C TYR A 134 -50.77 26.09 11.80
N PRO A 135 -50.55 25.61 10.57
CA PRO A 135 -49.25 25.05 10.19
C PRO A 135 -48.17 26.13 10.18
N ILE A 136 -47.01 25.86 10.78
CA ILE A 136 -45.87 26.79 10.80
C ILE A 136 -45.43 27.09 9.36
N MET A 137 -45.45 28.37 8.97
CA MET A 137 -45.03 28.84 7.65
C MET A 137 -43.74 29.66 7.74
N MET A 138 -42.64 29.15 7.18
CA MET A 138 -41.43 29.95 6.93
C MET A 138 -41.48 30.54 5.51
N GLY A 139 -41.53 31.86 5.42
CA GLY A 139 -41.57 32.58 4.14
C GLY A 139 -40.22 32.61 3.44
N SER A 140 -39.95 31.63 2.57
CA SER A 140 -38.82 31.66 1.64
C SER A 140 -39.21 32.35 0.32
N PRO A 141 -38.37 33.22 -0.29
CA PRO A 141 -38.68 33.90 -1.55
C PRO A 141 -38.94 32.99 -2.76
N SER A 142 -38.63 31.69 -2.68
CA SER A 142 -38.69 30.74 -3.81
C SER A 142 -39.85 29.75 -3.78
N ARG A 143 -40.46 29.47 -2.60
CA ARG A 143 -41.73 28.73 -2.42
C ARG A 143 -42.10 28.59 -0.94
N ASN A 144 -43.40 28.54 -0.65
CA ASN A 144 -43.92 28.11 0.65
C ASN A 144 -43.89 26.58 0.75
N SER A 145 -43.33 26.03 1.83
CA SER A 145 -43.36 24.61 2.17
C SER A 145 -44.14 24.38 3.47
N TYR A 146 -44.88 23.27 3.53
CA TYR A 146 -45.64 22.84 4.71
C TYR A 146 -44.92 21.67 5.38
N PHE A 147 -44.87 21.66 6.71
CA PHE A 147 -44.43 20.51 7.49
C PHE A 147 -45.64 19.76 8.05
N LEU A 148 -45.71 18.44 7.80
CA LEU A 148 -46.55 17.51 8.56
C LEU A 148 -45.71 16.85 9.66
N LEU A 149 -46.35 16.42 10.75
CA LEU A 149 -45.71 15.90 11.97
C LEU A 149 -45.12 14.46 11.83
N SER A 150 -44.61 14.12 10.66
CA SER A 150 -43.99 12.83 10.33
C SER A 150 -42.57 13.04 9.81
N ARG A 151 -41.59 12.35 10.41
CA ARG A 151 -40.16 12.48 10.05
C ARG A 151 -39.93 12.24 8.55
N PRO A 152 -39.30 13.16 7.80
CA PRO A 152 -39.10 13.00 6.35
C PRO A 152 -38.31 11.74 5.98
N GLU A 153 -37.28 11.40 6.77
CA GLU A 153 -36.39 10.25 6.56
C GLU A 153 -37.11 8.89 6.56
N VAL A 154 -38.24 8.78 7.26
CA VAL A 154 -39.05 7.55 7.35
C VAL A 154 -40.14 7.52 6.26
N SER A 155 -40.35 8.63 5.56
CA SER A 155 -41.40 8.81 4.55
C SER A 155 -40.82 8.64 3.15
N GLY A 156 -40.64 7.39 2.72
CA GLY A 156 -40.18 7.05 1.38
C GLY A 156 -41.04 7.64 0.25
N SER A 157 -40.46 7.72 -0.96
CA SER A 157 -41.10 8.32 -2.15
C SER A 157 -42.54 7.79 -2.36
N PRO A 158 -43.54 8.67 -2.62
CA PRO A 158 -44.94 8.27 -2.64
C PRO A 158 -45.21 7.23 -3.75
N PRO A 159 -46.02 6.18 -3.45
CA PRO A 159 -46.19 5.05 -4.36
C PRO A 159 -46.92 5.44 -5.64
N LYS A 160 -46.26 5.27 -6.79
CA LYS A 160 -46.86 5.45 -8.12
C LYS A 160 -47.78 4.27 -8.49
N LYS A 161 -48.94 4.15 -7.84
CA LYS A 161 -50.08 3.32 -8.27
C LYS A 161 -51.39 3.81 -7.65
N VAL A 162 -52.47 3.67 -8.40
CA VAL A 162 -53.84 4.05 -7.97
C VAL A 162 -54.32 3.06 -6.89
N ALA A 163 -55.10 3.56 -5.92
CA ALA A 163 -55.64 2.75 -4.84
C ALA A 163 -56.60 1.65 -5.36
N PRO A 164 -56.54 0.41 -4.83
CA PRO A 164 -57.50 -0.64 -5.15
C PRO A 164 -58.85 -0.41 -4.43
N ASP A 165 -59.94 -0.81 -5.08
CA ASP A 165 -61.30 -0.64 -4.59
C ASP A 165 -61.72 -1.74 -3.59
N VAL A 166 -62.67 -1.44 -2.70
CA VAL A 166 -62.97 -2.25 -1.50
C VAL A 166 -64.27 -3.04 -1.65
N ARG A 167 -64.17 -4.37 -1.84
CA ARG A 167 -65.29 -5.32 -1.59
C ARG A 167 -64.82 -6.66 -0.97
N PRO A 168 -65.73 -7.43 -0.32
CA PRO A 168 -65.35 -8.44 0.67
C PRO A 168 -64.97 -9.81 0.10
N GLN A 169 -64.25 -10.60 0.90
CA GLN A 169 -63.99 -12.02 0.65
C GLN A 169 -65.29 -12.86 0.67
N PRO A 170 -65.26 -14.01 -0.02
CA PRO A 170 -65.60 -15.25 0.68
C PRO A 170 -64.72 -16.47 0.32
N ALA A 171 -64.56 -17.35 1.32
CA ALA A 171 -64.32 -18.82 1.25
C ALA A 171 -63.09 -19.40 0.49
N ALA A 172 -62.52 -20.45 1.08
CA ALA A 172 -61.34 -21.15 0.58
C ALA A 172 -61.65 -22.36 -0.31
N LYS A 173 -60.74 -22.71 -1.23
CA LYS A 173 -60.05 -24.03 -1.26
C LYS A 173 -58.95 -24.16 -2.33
N GLU A 174 -57.92 -24.92 -1.95
CA GLU A 174 -57.12 -25.89 -2.74
C GLU A 174 -56.48 -25.57 -4.12
N ASN A 175 -55.16 -25.80 -4.16
CA ASN A 175 -54.35 -26.43 -5.22
C ASN A 175 -53.83 -25.64 -6.45
N SER A 176 -52.52 -25.85 -6.66
CA SER A 176 -51.82 -26.07 -7.95
C SER A 176 -51.06 -24.93 -8.66
N SER A 177 -49.87 -25.32 -9.13
CA SER A 177 -49.03 -24.73 -10.20
C SER A 177 -48.17 -23.48 -9.90
N LYS A 178 -46.93 -23.52 -10.41
CA LYS A 178 -45.92 -22.45 -10.40
C LYS A 178 -46.01 -21.62 -11.69
N PRO A 179 -45.45 -20.40 -11.70
CA PRO A 179 -44.65 -19.92 -12.82
C PRO A 179 -43.17 -19.73 -12.42
N THR A 180 -42.25 -20.37 -13.14
CA THR A 180 -40.80 -20.28 -12.89
C THR A 180 -40.17 -19.07 -13.59
N LYS A 181 -39.37 -18.27 -12.87
CA LYS A 181 -38.42 -17.27 -13.40
C LYS A 181 -37.23 -17.11 -12.43
N PRO A 182 -36.11 -16.52 -12.91
CA PRO A 182 -34.86 -17.23 -13.18
C PRO A 182 -33.98 -17.48 -11.93
N SER A 183 -32.85 -18.17 -12.12
CA SER A 183 -31.92 -18.57 -11.06
C SER A 183 -30.87 -17.50 -10.71
N ASP A 184 -30.95 -16.92 -9.51
CA ASP A 184 -29.84 -16.17 -8.89
C ASP A 184 -28.83 -17.15 -8.27
N SER A 185 -27.84 -17.58 -9.06
CA SER A 185 -26.90 -18.66 -8.72
C SER A 185 -25.66 -18.21 -7.91
N PHE A 186 -25.83 -17.38 -6.88
CA PHE A 186 -24.73 -16.96 -5.99
C PHE A 186 -25.01 -17.00 -4.48
N ARG A 187 -26.18 -17.50 -4.03
CA ARG A 187 -26.42 -17.82 -2.61
C ARG A 187 -26.42 -19.33 -2.38
N VAL A 188 -25.24 -19.87 -2.10
CA VAL A 188 -25.06 -21.21 -1.51
C VAL A 188 -24.62 -21.01 -0.05
N ALA A 189 -25.22 -21.77 0.86
CA ALA A 189 -24.93 -21.65 2.29
C ALA A 189 -23.51 -22.12 2.64
N VAL A 190 -22.92 -21.52 3.68
CA VAL A 190 -21.70 -22.03 4.33
C VAL A 190 -22.08 -23.26 5.17
N ASN A 191 -22.10 -24.43 4.52
CA ASN A 191 -22.33 -25.70 5.20
C ASN A 191 -21.05 -26.13 5.93
N ILE A 192 -21.02 -25.92 7.24
CA ILE A 192 -20.03 -26.55 8.12
C ILE A 192 -20.35 -28.06 8.19
N PRO A 193 -19.36 -28.98 8.16
CA PRO A 193 -19.64 -30.42 8.18
C PRO A 193 -20.22 -30.90 9.52
N GLU A 194 -21.52 -31.19 9.56
CA GLU A 194 -22.14 -31.90 10.68
C GLU A 194 -21.70 -33.38 10.72
N ALA A 195 -20.85 -33.72 11.68
CA ALA A 195 -20.67 -35.11 12.09
C ALA A 195 -21.85 -35.53 12.99
N SER A 196 -22.60 -36.55 12.56
CA SER A 196 -23.87 -36.97 13.17
C SER A 196 -23.83 -37.24 14.68
N TYR A 197 -24.87 -36.82 15.43
CA TYR A 197 -25.78 -37.72 16.18
C TYR A 197 -26.95 -36.96 16.85
N GLY A 198 -28.17 -37.50 16.80
CA GLY A 198 -29.05 -37.49 17.98
C GLY A 198 -30.10 -36.39 18.21
N THR A 199 -30.80 -35.89 17.18
CA THR A 199 -32.12 -35.21 17.24
C THR A 199 -32.66 -34.71 18.61
N LYS A 200 -32.63 -33.39 18.84
CA LYS A 200 -33.84 -32.55 19.00
C LYS A 200 -33.54 -31.05 19.14
N ASP A 201 -34.60 -30.25 18.98
CA ASP A 201 -34.73 -28.82 19.32
C ASP A 201 -33.90 -27.81 18.49
N ALA A 202 -34.13 -27.84 17.18
CA ALA A 202 -33.68 -26.78 16.26
C ALA A 202 -34.67 -25.60 16.21
N SER A 203 -34.32 -24.49 16.85
CA SER A 203 -34.86 -23.14 16.59
C SER A 203 -33.84 -22.08 17.07
N PHE A 204 -33.96 -20.83 16.61
CA PHE A 204 -33.01 -19.71 16.89
C PHE A 204 -31.64 -19.78 16.19
N ALA A 205 -31.61 -20.06 14.88
CA ALA A 205 -30.44 -19.80 14.02
C ALA A 205 -30.73 -18.84 12.83
N ASP A 206 -31.94 -18.28 12.75
CA ASP A 206 -32.37 -17.40 11.66
C ASP A 206 -33.07 -16.16 12.23
N MET A 207 -32.26 -15.18 12.63
CA MET A 207 -32.70 -13.89 13.18
C MET A 207 -31.99 -12.75 12.45
N CYS A 208 -32.76 -11.98 11.68
CA CYS A 208 -32.30 -10.73 11.07
C CYS A 208 -31.89 -9.74 12.17
N PRO A 209 -30.78 -8.98 12.03
CA PRO A 209 -30.29 -8.06 13.07
C PRO A 209 -31.30 -6.99 13.51
N GLU A 210 -32.36 -6.74 12.74
CA GLU A 210 -33.43 -5.79 13.06
C GLU A 210 -34.42 -6.28 14.16
N GLN A 211 -34.35 -7.53 14.63
CA GLN A 211 -35.35 -8.09 15.56
C GLN A 211 -34.92 -8.22 17.03
N VAL A 212 -33.69 -7.84 17.39
CA VAL A 212 -33.31 -7.68 18.82
C VAL A 212 -33.86 -6.36 19.35
N LYS A 213 -35.14 -6.35 19.74
CA LYS A 213 -35.81 -5.17 20.32
C LYS A 213 -35.09 -4.71 21.60
N LYS A 214 -34.57 -3.48 21.58
CA LYS A 214 -34.08 -2.67 22.73
C LYS A 214 -33.89 -3.46 24.03
N MET A 215 -32.77 -4.19 24.13
CA MET A 215 -32.26 -4.62 25.42
C MET A 215 -31.89 -3.35 26.21
N ASP A 216 -32.44 -3.17 27.40
CA ASP A 216 -32.21 -1.95 28.20
C ASP A 216 -30.84 -2.01 28.89
N ILE A 217 -29.82 -1.69 28.11
CA ILE A 217 -28.39 -1.77 28.47
C ILE A 217 -28.05 -0.74 29.56
N LEU A 218 -28.73 0.42 29.58
CA LEU A 218 -28.39 1.55 30.45
C LEU A 218 -29.04 1.52 31.85
N SER A 219 -29.86 0.53 32.18
CA SER A 219 -30.41 0.36 33.53
C SER A 219 -29.77 -0.81 34.28
N LEU A 220 -29.61 -0.71 35.61
CA LEU A 220 -29.04 -1.77 36.45
C LEU A 220 -29.96 -2.98 36.71
N GLY A 221 -31.17 -3.01 36.12
CA GLY A 221 -32.15 -4.06 36.46
C GLY A 221 -32.67 -3.99 37.90
N LEU A 222 -32.46 -2.86 38.59
CA LEU A 222 -33.07 -2.56 39.89
C LEU A 222 -34.60 -2.61 39.79
N PRO A 223 -35.32 -3.09 40.83
CA PRO A 223 -36.78 -3.04 40.90
C PRO A 223 -37.35 -1.71 40.41
N ARG A 224 -38.36 -1.76 39.52
CA ARG A 224 -38.96 -0.54 38.96
C ARG A 224 -39.68 0.24 40.06
N LEU A 225 -39.57 1.57 39.98
CA LEU A 225 -40.35 2.46 40.82
C LEU A 225 -41.84 2.27 40.51
N SER A 226 -42.66 2.22 41.56
CA SER A 226 -44.12 2.15 41.48
C SER A 226 -44.77 3.52 41.31
N THR A 227 -44.02 4.59 41.58
CA THR A 227 -44.47 5.99 41.59
C THR A 227 -44.02 6.78 40.36
N GLU A 228 -44.73 7.87 40.05
CA GLU A 228 -44.41 8.80 38.95
C GLU A 228 -43.26 9.77 39.31
N LEU A 229 -42.14 9.26 39.84
CA LEU A 229 -40.96 10.08 40.13
C LEU A 229 -40.12 10.30 38.88
N SER A 230 -39.85 11.57 38.55
CA SER A 230 -38.98 11.96 37.44
C SER A 230 -37.49 11.93 37.82
N ASP A 231 -36.62 12.08 36.83
CA ASP A 231 -35.17 12.19 37.05
C ASP A 231 -34.80 13.47 37.84
N ASP A 232 -35.54 14.56 37.60
CA ASP A 232 -35.48 15.81 38.36
C ASP A 232 -35.88 15.58 39.83
N ASP A 233 -36.96 14.83 40.08
CA ASP A 233 -37.42 14.52 41.43
C ASP A 233 -36.38 13.73 42.24
N LEU A 234 -35.77 12.70 41.64
CA LEU A 234 -34.72 11.91 42.28
C LEU A 234 -33.48 12.76 42.56
N ARG A 235 -33.11 13.66 41.64
CA ARG A 235 -31.95 14.55 41.78
C ARG A 235 -32.13 15.59 42.88
N GLU A 236 -33.29 16.27 42.94
CA GLU A 236 -33.57 17.23 44.02
C GLU A 236 -33.70 16.53 45.39
N THR A 237 -34.31 15.35 45.44
CA THR A 237 -34.42 14.55 46.69
C THR A 237 -33.05 14.08 47.17
N ALA A 238 -32.16 13.68 46.25
CA ALA A 238 -30.78 13.29 46.59
C ALA A 238 -29.99 14.47 47.19
N TYR A 239 -30.15 15.68 46.65
CA TYR A 239 -29.52 16.89 47.19
C TYR A 239 -30.05 17.24 48.60
N GLU A 240 -31.33 17.03 48.87
CA GLU A 240 -31.90 17.19 50.22
C GLU A 240 -31.31 16.20 51.24
N VAL A 241 -31.05 14.95 50.84
CA VAL A 241 -30.34 13.96 51.67
C VAL A 241 -28.89 14.38 51.94
N LEU A 242 -28.20 14.97 50.95
CA LEU A 242 -26.85 15.50 51.13
C LEU A 242 -26.80 16.65 52.14
N ILE A 243 -27.71 17.63 52.01
CA ILE A 243 -27.82 18.73 52.99
C ILE A 243 -28.09 18.18 54.40
N ALA A 244 -29.00 17.21 54.55
CA ALA A 244 -29.29 16.59 55.85
C ALA A 244 -28.04 15.94 56.47
N SER A 245 -27.24 15.19 55.69
CA SER A 245 -26.00 14.56 56.17
C SER A 245 -24.94 15.57 56.66
N LEU A 246 -24.85 16.73 56.00
CA LEU A 246 -23.93 17.81 56.38
C LEU A 246 -24.36 18.53 57.66
N PHE A 247 -25.66 18.63 57.93
CA PHE A 247 -26.18 19.07 59.24
C PHE A 247 -25.87 18.07 60.34
N ILE A 248 -26.17 16.78 60.14
CA ILE A 248 -26.02 15.73 61.16
C ILE A 248 -24.55 15.53 61.56
N SER A 249 -23.64 15.59 60.58
CA SER A 249 -22.19 15.48 60.81
C SER A 249 -21.57 16.70 61.51
N GLY A 250 -22.34 17.77 61.76
CA GLY A 250 -21.88 18.99 62.43
C GLY A 250 -20.87 19.81 61.64
N LYS A 251 -20.72 19.53 60.34
CA LYS A 251 -19.64 20.07 59.48
C LYS A 251 -19.94 21.46 58.88
N VAL A 252 -21.17 21.94 58.96
CA VAL A 252 -21.58 23.24 58.39
C VAL A 252 -22.51 24.00 59.33
N TYR A 253 -22.13 25.25 59.66
CA TYR A 253 -23.00 26.26 60.26
C TYR A 253 -23.36 27.32 59.22
N PHE A 254 -24.66 27.46 58.94
CA PHE A 254 -25.16 28.47 57.99
C PHE A 254 -25.70 29.70 58.73
N GLU A 255 -24.98 30.83 58.72
CA GLU A 255 -25.47 32.13 59.19
C GLU A 255 -26.39 32.82 58.18
N GLU A 256 -27.39 33.57 58.65
CA GLU A 256 -28.15 34.51 57.80
C GLU A 256 -27.41 35.85 57.65
N LYS A 257 -26.52 35.94 56.64
CA LYS A 257 -25.97 37.23 56.21
C LYS A 257 -26.92 37.91 55.22
N ARG A 258 -27.58 38.99 55.70
CA ARG A 258 -28.55 39.80 54.92
C ARG A 258 -28.03 40.13 53.52
N GLU A 259 -28.95 40.02 52.56
CA GLU A 259 -28.72 40.16 51.12
C GLU A 259 -27.83 41.35 50.73
N LYS A 260 -26.80 41.07 49.95
CA LYS A 260 -26.19 42.03 49.03
C LYS A 260 -26.22 41.41 47.64
N LYS A 261 -26.82 42.13 46.69
CA LYS A 261 -27.15 41.70 45.31
C LYS A 261 -26.11 40.73 44.72
N PRO A 262 -26.52 39.55 44.22
CA PRO A 262 -25.58 38.60 43.61
C PRO A 262 -24.92 39.22 42.37
N LYS A 263 -23.59 39.23 42.34
CA LYS A 263 -22.81 39.62 41.17
C LYS A 263 -22.54 38.39 40.33
N PHE A 264 -23.50 38.04 39.47
CA PHE A 264 -23.29 37.04 38.43
C PHE A 264 -22.09 37.41 37.53
N LEU A 265 -21.44 36.38 36.98
CA LEU A 265 -20.34 36.46 36.01
C LEU A 265 -19.02 37.09 36.53
N LYS A 266 -18.30 36.37 37.40
CA LYS A 266 -16.83 36.48 37.45
C LYS A 266 -16.10 35.17 37.81
N GLY A 267 -16.54 34.07 37.20
CA GLY A 267 -15.97 32.72 37.36
C GLY A 267 -15.44 32.11 36.05
N LEU A 268 -14.74 32.89 35.22
CA LEU A 268 -14.18 32.42 33.95
C LEU A 268 -12.94 33.25 33.56
N ARG A 269 -11.81 32.96 34.20
CA ARG A 269 -10.45 33.38 33.81
C ARG A 269 -9.41 32.50 34.51
N SER A 270 -8.34 32.18 33.80
CA SER A 270 -7.29 31.26 34.22
C SER A 270 -6.42 31.78 35.37
N LYS A 271 -5.80 30.82 36.08
CA LYS A 271 -4.93 30.97 37.26
C LYS A 271 -3.74 31.93 37.00
N THR A 272 -3.41 32.78 37.97
CA THR A 272 -2.03 33.26 38.20
C THR A 272 -1.85 33.70 39.65
N ASP A 273 -0.66 33.43 40.20
CA ASP A 273 -0.08 33.83 41.48
C ASP A 273 -0.85 33.50 42.78
N GLY A 274 -0.17 32.75 43.65
CA GLY A 274 -0.70 32.31 44.95
C GLY A 274 -0.04 32.98 46.15
N SER A 275 -0.69 32.87 47.30
CA SER A 275 -0.10 33.10 48.61
C SER A 275 -0.73 32.14 49.63
N ASN A 276 0.07 31.59 50.54
CA ASN A 276 -0.39 30.56 51.47
C ASN A 276 -1.25 31.16 52.59
N SER A 277 -2.56 30.86 52.58
CA SER A 277 -3.43 30.97 53.76
C SER A 277 -4.37 29.77 53.80
N SER A 278 -4.29 28.96 54.85
CA SER A 278 -5.18 27.81 55.05
C SER A 278 -6.65 28.25 55.14
N PRO A 279 -7.57 27.68 54.35
CA PRO A 279 -9.00 27.93 54.54
C PRO A 279 -9.45 27.46 55.93
N GLN A 280 -10.31 28.23 56.59
CA GLN A 280 -11.05 27.73 57.75
C GLN A 280 -11.97 26.59 57.29
N MET A 281 -12.04 25.51 58.07
CA MET A 281 -12.71 24.25 57.69
C MET A 281 -14.21 24.43 57.36
N GLU A 282 -14.85 25.47 57.90
CA GLU A 282 -16.26 25.84 57.67
C GLU A 282 -16.51 26.36 56.23
N ASN A 283 -15.53 27.02 55.62
CA ASN A 283 -15.64 27.51 54.24
C ASN A 283 -15.53 26.38 53.21
N TYR A 284 -14.84 25.29 53.55
CA TYR A 284 -14.60 24.16 52.66
C TYR A 284 -15.90 23.51 52.19
N TYR A 285 -16.73 23.01 53.12
CA TYR A 285 -17.97 22.33 52.75
C TYR A 285 -19.02 23.28 52.16
N THR A 286 -18.98 24.58 52.50
CA THR A 286 -19.87 25.58 51.93
C THR A 286 -19.60 25.80 50.43
N HIS A 287 -18.33 25.90 50.03
CA HIS A 287 -17.94 26.03 48.61
C HIS A 287 -18.36 24.80 47.79
N HIS A 288 -18.04 23.59 48.27
CA HIS A 288 -18.40 22.35 47.58
C HIS A 288 -19.92 22.12 47.54
N LEU A 289 -20.69 22.55 48.55
CA LEU A 289 -22.15 22.50 48.50
C LEU A 289 -22.75 23.36 47.39
N ASP A 290 -22.20 24.55 47.15
CA ASP A 290 -22.69 25.45 46.09
C ASP A 290 -22.24 24.97 44.70
N LEU A 291 -21.07 24.33 44.59
CA LEU A 291 -20.62 23.63 43.38
C LEU A 291 -21.52 22.42 43.06
N ILE A 292 -21.78 21.54 44.02
CA ILE A 292 -22.69 20.40 43.87
C ILE A 292 -24.11 20.86 43.54
N ARG A 293 -24.59 21.96 44.16
CA ARG A 293 -25.88 22.58 43.82
C ARG A 293 -25.98 22.94 42.35
N VAL A 294 -24.91 23.53 41.80
CA VAL A 294 -24.81 23.90 40.38
C VAL A 294 -24.80 22.63 39.53
N GLN A 295 -23.91 21.67 39.78
CA GLN A 295 -23.80 20.44 38.97
C GLN A 295 -25.03 19.53 39.05
N MET A 296 -25.82 19.60 40.12
CA MET A 296 -27.13 18.94 40.25
C MET A 296 -28.31 19.77 39.70
N GLU A 297 -28.05 20.90 39.02
CA GLU A 297 -29.05 21.84 38.46
C GLU A 297 -30.09 22.36 39.48
N VAL A 298 -29.79 22.35 40.78
CA VAL A 298 -30.75 22.70 41.84
C VAL A 298 -30.90 24.22 41.99
N SER A 299 -32.14 24.70 41.95
CA SER A 299 -32.43 26.14 42.05
C SER A 299 -32.06 26.71 43.44
N GLU A 300 -31.55 27.95 43.46
CA GLU A 300 -31.19 28.68 44.68
C GLU A 300 -32.39 28.86 45.64
N SER A 301 -33.60 28.97 45.08
CA SER A 301 -34.87 28.98 45.84
C SER A 301 -35.17 27.65 46.55
N MET A 302 -34.90 26.51 45.92
CA MET A 302 -35.12 25.20 46.55
C MET A 302 -34.02 24.87 47.56
N ASP A 303 -32.77 25.18 47.22
CA ASP A 303 -31.64 25.04 48.15
C ASP A 303 -31.82 25.85 49.44
N THR A 304 -32.14 27.15 49.33
CA THR A 304 -32.37 28.00 50.51
C THR A 304 -33.59 27.57 51.33
N LEU A 305 -34.63 27.02 50.69
CA LEU A 305 -35.79 26.42 51.35
C LEU A 305 -35.39 25.16 52.14
N SER A 306 -34.70 24.19 51.52
CA SER A 306 -34.33 22.94 52.19
C SER A 306 -33.24 23.16 53.26
N LYS A 307 -32.28 24.07 53.02
CA LYS A 307 -31.32 24.56 54.05
C LYS A 307 -32.01 25.32 55.20
N ARG A 308 -33.23 25.86 55.04
CA ARG A 308 -34.02 26.51 56.11
C ARG A 308 -34.85 25.48 56.89
N ALA A 309 -35.57 24.62 56.17
CA ALA A 309 -36.42 23.55 56.71
C ALA A 309 -35.64 22.60 57.64
N LEU A 310 -34.48 22.12 57.18
CA LEU A 310 -33.60 21.24 57.97
C LEU A 310 -32.95 21.97 59.16
N ARG A 311 -32.64 23.27 59.04
CA ARG A 311 -32.17 24.10 60.17
C ARG A 311 -33.19 24.16 61.31
N GLN A 312 -34.46 24.43 60.99
CA GLN A 312 -35.55 24.47 61.98
C GLN A 312 -35.82 23.09 62.62
N SER A 313 -35.53 22.00 61.89
CA SER A 313 -35.77 20.63 62.33
C SER A 313 -34.59 20.01 63.12
N SER A 314 -33.40 20.62 63.05
CA SER A 314 -32.14 20.11 63.63
C SER A 314 -32.22 19.69 65.11
N LEU A 315 -32.93 20.46 65.95
CA LEU A 315 -33.13 20.16 67.37
C LEU A 315 -33.90 18.85 67.65
N LYS A 316 -34.65 18.33 66.67
CA LYS A 316 -35.28 16.99 66.74
C LYS A 316 -34.39 15.90 66.14
N MET A 317 -33.68 16.18 65.04
CA MET A 317 -32.87 15.18 64.33
C MET A 317 -31.74 14.57 65.17
N VAL A 318 -31.15 15.34 66.10
CA VAL A 318 -29.99 14.91 66.91
C VAL A 318 -30.29 13.75 67.88
N GLN A 319 -31.56 13.37 68.09
CA GLN A 319 -31.95 12.34 69.06
C GLN A 319 -32.45 11.01 68.44
N GLY A 320 -32.49 10.87 67.11
CA GLY A 320 -33.02 9.68 66.43
C GLY A 320 -32.10 9.10 65.35
N GLN A 321 -32.25 7.80 65.07
CA GLN A 321 -31.63 7.19 63.88
C GLN A 321 -32.34 7.74 62.62
N LEU A 322 -31.58 8.15 61.62
CA LEU A 322 -32.07 9.04 60.56
C LEU A 322 -32.03 8.39 59.18
N ASP A 323 -33.20 8.32 58.55
CA ASP A 323 -33.47 7.67 57.27
C ASP A 323 -34.23 8.62 56.31
N VAL A 324 -34.25 8.28 55.02
CA VAL A 324 -34.84 9.15 53.97
C VAL A 324 -36.32 9.51 54.25
N PRO A 325 -37.21 8.61 54.74
CA PRO A 325 -38.57 8.99 55.13
C PRO A 325 -38.61 10.05 56.24
N SER A 326 -37.70 9.97 57.23
CA SER A 326 -37.62 10.97 58.30
C SER A 326 -37.20 12.35 57.80
N ILE A 327 -36.35 12.41 56.75
CA ILE A 327 -35.99 13.67 56.09
C ILE A 327 -37.22 14.25 55.38
N SER A 328 -37.89 13.45 54.54
CA SER A 328 -39.09 13.88 53.79
C SER A 328 -40.24 14.33 54.70
N LEU A 329 -40.48 13.63 55.80
CA LEU A 329 -41.48 14.03 56.82
C LEU A 329 -41.12 15.35 57.50
N GLN A 330 -39.84 15.57 57.84
CA GLN A 330 -39.43 16.79 58.52
C GLN A 330 -39.44 18.02 57.59
N LEU A 331 -39.05 17.84 56.33
CA LEU A 331 -39.30 18.81 55.25
C LEU A 331 -40.81 19.14 55.14
N LEU A 332 -41.68 18.12 55.02
CA LEU A 332 -43.13 18.30 54.99
C LEU A 332 -43.73 18.90 56.27
N SER A 333 -43.04 18.85 57.41
CA SER A 333 -43.47 19.46 58.67
C SER A 333 -43.08 20.93 58.83
N SER A 334 -41.93 21.33 58.27
CA SER A 334 -41.30 22.64 58.53
C SER A 334 -41.58 23.69 57.45
N VAL A 335 -41.83 23.27 56.21
CA VAL A 335 -42.06 24.21 55.09
C VAL A 335 -43.51 24.73 55.10
N GLY A 336 -43.68 26.05 54.99
CA GLY A 336 -44.98 26.72 54.95
C GLY A 336 -45.48 27.00 53.53
N LYS A 337 -46.74 27.47 53.41
CA LYS A 337 -47.30 27.89 52.11
C LYS A 337 -46.57 29.10 51.52
N PHE A 338 -46.05 29.98 52.38
CA PHE A 338 -45.40 31.24 51.98
C PHE A 338 -43.91 31.11 51.61
N ASP A 339 -43.30 29.93 51.76
CA ASP A 339 -41.89 29.69 51.40
C ASP A 339 -41.65 29.54 49.88
N PHE A 340 -42.72 29.33 49.09
CA PHE A 340 -42.62 29.10 47.64
C PHE A 340 -42.95 30.35 46.81
N PRO A 341 -42.19 30.66 45.73
CA PRO A 341 -42.52 31.77 44.83
C PRO A 341 -43.84 31.61 44.08
N THR A 342 -44.22 30.36 43.76
CA THR A 342 -45.36 30.03 42.89
C THR A 342 -46.04 28.75 43.38
N GLU A 343 -47.38 28.74 43.44
CA GLU A 343 -48.19 27.60 43.91
C GLU A 343 -47.89 26.29 43.14
N ARG A 344 -47.56 26.39 41.84
CA ARG A 344 -47.14 25.25 41.00
C ARG A 344 -45.89 24.55 41.54
N LEU A 345 -44.88 25.30 42.00
CA LEU A 345 -43.66 24.74 42.60
C LEU A 345 -43.97 24.07 43.95
N ARG A 346 -44.84 24.69 44.76
CA ARG A 346 -45.33 24.11 46.03
C ARG A 346 -46.02 22.76 45.79
N VAL A 347 -46.89 22.68 44.79
CA VAL A 347 -47.62 21.45 44.41
C VAL A 347 -46.68 20.38 43.87
N GLN A 348 -45.73 20.74 43.00
CA GLN A 348 -44.74 19.80 42.46
C GLN A 348 -43.87 19.21 43.58
N TRP A 349 -43.31 20.06 44.45
CA TRP A 349 -42.52 19.60 45.61
C TRP A 349 -43.35 18.76 46.60
N GLN A 350 -44.60 19.14 46.90
CA GLN A 350 -45.47 18.35 47.78
C GLN A 350 -45.77 16.97 47.18
N ARG A 351 -46.09 16.88 45.88
CA ARG A 351 -46.31 15.62 45.17
C ARG A 351 -45.03 14.77 45.14
N ARG A 352 -43.86 15.40 44.98
CA ARG A 352 -42.55 14.72 45.10
C ARG A 352 -42.38 14.07 46.45
N GLN A 353 -42.46 14.84 47.55
CA GLN A 353 -42.26 14.31 48.91
C GLN A 353 -43.28 13.20 49.24
N ALA A 354 -44.53 13.31 48.74
CA ALA A 354 -45.53 12.27 48.89
C ALA A 354 -45.19 11.00 48.10
N ASN A 355 -44.77 11.10 46.82
CA ASN A 355 -44.30 9.97 46.02
C ASN A 355 -43.05 9.30 46.64
N VAL A 356 -42.09 10.08 47.16
CA VAL A 356 -40.89 9.56 47.84
C VAL A 356 -41.26 8.75 49.08
N LEU A 357 -42.18 9.24 49.90
CA LEU A 357 -42.69 8.51 51.07
C LEU A 357 -43.47 7.25 50.68
N GLU A 358 -44.25 7.31 49.60
CA GLU A 358 -45.02 6.19 49.07
C GLU A 358 -44.11 5.05 48.61
N GLU A 359 -43.10 5.33 47.79
CA GLU A 359 -42.14 4.32 47.31
C GLU A 359 -41.38 3.66 48.47
N LEU A 360 -40.87 4.46 49.41
CA LEU A 360 -40.07 3.98 50.55
C LEU A 360 -40.88 3.16 51.56
N LEU A 361 -42.13 3.54 51.82
CA LEU A 361 -42.95 2.94 52.89
C LEU A 361 -43.90 1.85 52.41
N ILE A 362 -44.29 1.82 51.12
CA ILE A 362 -45.17 0.77 50.59
C ILE A 362 -44.37 -0.42 50.06
N PHE A 363 -43.29 -0.19 49.30
CA PHE A 363 -42.45 -1.28 48.78
C PHE A 363 -41.90 -2.16 49.93
N SER A 364 -41.60 -1.53 51.07
CA SER A 364 -41.10 -2.20 52.27
C SER A 364 -42.19 -2.89 53.12
N ALA A 365 -43.47 -2.51 53.00
CA ALA A 365 -44.57 -3.00 53.84
C ALA A 365 -45.17 -4.36 53.43
N SER A 366 -44.50 -5.12 52.55
CA SER A 366 -44.97 -6.37 51.90
C SER A 366 -45.31 -7.58 52.81
N ARG A 367 -45.43 -7.37 54.13
CA ARG A 367 -45.92 -8.37 55.11
C ARG A 367 -47.23 -8.02 55.82
N GLU A 368 -47.73 -6.77 55.75
CA GLU A 368 -48.97 -6.37 56.46
C GLU A 368 -49.94 -5.60 55.53
N TYR A 369 -50.91 -6.34 54.98
CA TYR A 369 -51.83 -5.87 53.94
C TYR A 369 -52.72 -4.70 54.38
N SER A 370 -53.37 -4.80 55.55
CA SER A 370 -54.30 -3.79 56.08
C SER A 370 -53.63 -2.48 56.52
N MET A 371 -52.38 -2.55 56.96
CA MET A 371 -51.57 -1.39 57.32
C MET A 371 -51.19 -0.59 56.06
N SER A 372 -50.89 -1.28 54.95
CA SER A 372 -50.53 -0.69 53.66
C SER A 372 -51.68 0.09 53.01
N GLU A 373 -52.91 -0.44 53.07
CA GLU A 373 -54.12 0.23 52.55
C GLU A 373 -54.43 1.53 53.31
N THR A 374 -54.24 1.54 54.62
CA THR A 374 -54.38 2.77 55.44
C THR A 374 -53.35 3.82 55.04
N LEU A 375 -52.09 3.40 54.80
CA LEU A 375 -51.02 4.31 54.38
C LEU A 375 -51.29 4.91 52.99
N LEU A 376 -51.77 4.12 52.03
CA LEU A 376 -52.16 4.56 50.69
C LEU A 376 -53.20 5.69 50.75
N ILE A 377 -54.24 5.56 51.58
CA ILE A 377 -55.28 6.58 51.73
C ILE A 377 -54.72 7.89 52.32
N VAL A 378 -53.77 7.80 53.26
CA VAL A 378 -53.12 8.97 53.87
C VAL A 378 -52.14 9.65 52.90
N LEU A 379 -51.40 8.87 52.10
CA LEU A 379 -50.51 9.39 51.06
C LEU A 379 -51.27 10.01 49.88
N ALA A 380 -52.42 9.45 49.49
CA ALA A 380 -53.31 10.06 48.50
C ALA A 380 -53.79 11.45 48.95
N LYS A 381 -54.15 11.61 50.23
CA LYS A 381 -54.49 12.92 50.83
C LYS A 381 -53.31 13.91 50.89
N LEU A 382 -52.06 13.43 50.86
CA LEU A 382 -50.88 14.31 50.71
C LEU A 382 -50.63 14.74 49.26
N LYS A 383 -51.14 13.99 48.27
CA LYS A 383 -51.04 14.34 46.85
C LYS A 383 -52.15 15.28 46.38
N ASP A 384 -53.34 15.17 46.97
CA ASP A 384 -54.46 16.05 46.64
C ASP A 384 -54.19 17.48 47.15
N THR A 385 -54.50 18.46 46.30
CA THR A 385 -53.97 19.82 46.42
C THR A 385 -54.92 20.81 47.08
N GLU A 386 -56.21 20.48 47.18
CA GLU A 386 -57.23 21.35 47.78
C GLU A 386 -57.28 21.20 49.33
N ASP A 387 -57.28 19.97 49.86
CA ASP A 387 -57.47 19.69 51.29
C ASP A 387 -56.32 20.20 52.19
N TRP A 388 -55.06 20.03 51.74
CA TRP A 388 -53.85 20.44 52.50
C TRP A 388 -53.76 21.96 52.76
N VAL A 389 -54.58 22.75 52.09
CA VAL A 389 -54.55 24.22 52.14
C VAL A 389 -55.63 24.81 53.05
N VAL A 390 -56.70 24.06 53.36
CA VAL A 390 -57.93 24.61 53.96
C VAL A 390 -58.22 24.05 55.35
N SER A 391 -57.79 22.82 55.66
CA SER A 391 -58.12 22.14 56.92
C SER A 391 -57.05 22.32 58.01
N VAL A 392 -57.53 22.76 59.19
CA VAL A 392 -56.91 22.90 60.54
C VAL A 392 -55.48 22.36 60.73
N PRO A 393 -54.55 23.13 61.37
CA PRO A 393 -53.18 22.68 61.65
C PRO A 393 -53.06 21.29 62.29
N ASP A 394 -54.00 20.93 63.17
CA ASP A 394 -54.07 19.64 63.84
C ASP A 394 -54.21 18.47 62.85
N GLY A 395 -54.95 18.63 61.75
CA GLY A 395 -55.12 17.59 60.73
C GLY A 395 -53.84 17.34 59.91
N ARG A 396 -53.05 18.38 59.65
CA ARG A 396 -51.71 18.27 59.06
C ARG A 396 -50.75 17.54 60.00
N ILE A 397 -50.83 17.83 61.30
CA ILE A 397 -50.03 17.15 62.33
C ILE A 397 -50.48 15.68 62.49
N GLU A 398 -51.78 15.39 62.46
CA GLU A 398 -52.33 14.02 62.51
C GLU A 398 -51.85 13.19 61.32
N VAL A 399 -51.97 13.70 60.09
CA VAL A 399 -51.46 13.01 58.88
C VAL A 399 -49.97 12.70 58.98
N LEU A 400 -49.14 13.69 59.37
CA LEU A 400 -47.69 13.48 59.47
C LEU A 400 -47.31 12.56 60.63
N THR A 401 -47.95 12.68 61.80
CA THR A 401 -47.67 11.80 62.95
C THR A 401 -48.18 10.37 62.75
N ILE A 402 -49.21 10.14 61.92
CA ILE A 402 -49.57 8.80 61.45
C ILE A 402 -48.41 8.19 60.66
N ILE A 403 -47.87 8.89 59.66
CA ILE A 403 -46.77 8.37 58.82
C ILE A 403 -45.46 8.23 59.64
N GLU A 404 -45.17 9.16 60.55
CA GLU A 404 -44.05 9.07 61.50
C GLU A 404 -44.19 7.83 62.42
N ARG A 405 -45.42 7.50 62.85
CA ARG A 405 -45.74 6.29 63.61
C ARG A 405 -45.67 5.01 62.78
N PHE A 406 -45.79 5.09 61.46
CA PHE A 406 -45.45 3.98 60.56
C PHE A 406 -43.94 3.84 60.39
N ASN A 407 -43.21 4.93 60.10
CA ASN A 407 -41.76 4.87 59.93
C ASN A 407 -41.04 4.37 61.19
N THR A 408 -41.42 4.87 62.37
CA THR A 408 -40.83 4.44 63.66
C THR A 408 -41.11 2.96 63.99
N LYS A 409 -42.23 2.37 63.53
CA LYS A 409 -42.45 0.91 63.60
C LYS A 409 -41.50 0.14 62.69
N LEU A 410 -41.31 0.61 61.45
CA LEU A 410 -40.43 -0.03 60.46
C LEU A 410 -38.97 0.05 60.89
N SER A 411 -38.49 1.21 61.31
CA SER A 411 -37.10 1.41 61.78
C SER A 411 -36.82 0.73 63.14
N ALA A 412 -37.85 0.26 63.85
CA ALA A 412 -37.75 -0.60 65.04
C ALA A 412 -37.81 -2.11 64.74
N ALA A 413 -37.98 -2.52 63.47
CA ALA A 413 -37.92 -3.92 63.07
C ALA A 413 -36.50 -4.51 63.22
N PRO A 414 -36.36 -5.85 63.38
CA PRO A 414 -35.05 -6.47 63.59
C PRO A 414 -34.10 -6.24 62.42
N LYS A 415 -32.92 -5.71 62.75
CA LYS A 415 -31.76 -5.55 61.86
C LYS A 415 -31.29 -6.94 61.39
N LYS A 416 -30.96 -7.09 60.11
CA LYS A 416 -30.74 -8.39 59.44
C LYS A 416 -29.27 -8.81 59.44
N PHE A 417 -28.35 -7.86 59.31
CA PHE A 417 -26.93 -8.15 59.04
C PHE A 417 -26.00 -7.79 60.20
N GLY A 418 -26.50 -7.06 61.21
CA GLY A 418 -25.73 -6.70 62.40
C GLY A 418 -24.73 -5.56 62.16
N LEU A 419 -24.85 -4.87 61.02
CA LEU A 419 -23.94 -3.81 60.65
C LEU A 419 -24.09 -2.60 61.57
N LYS A 420 -22.98 -1.91 61.83
CA LYS A 420 -22.98 -0.68 62.61
C LYS A 420 -23.89 0.36 61.92
N ASP A 421 -24.76 0.99 62.70
CA ASP A 421 -25.69 2.03 62.25
C ASP A 421 -26.75 1.56 61.20
N GLU A 422 -26.92 0.24 60.99
CA GLU A 422 -27.89 -0.38 60.05
C GLU A 422 -29.32 0.13 60.28
N THR A 423 -30.01 0.57 59.22
CA THR A 423 -31.45 0.88 59.25
C THR A 423 -32.25 -0.23 58.55
N TYR A 424 -33.55 -0.31 58.84
CA TYR A 424 -34.47 -1.17 58.10
C TYR A 424 -34.49 -0.86 56.59
N HIS A 425 -34.53 0.43 56.25
CA HIS A 425 -34.61 0.95 54.89
C HIS A 425 -33.39 0.64 54.03
N TRP A 426 -32.20 0.49 54.61
CA TRP A 426 -31.01 0.04 53.88
C TRP A 426 -31.24 -1.27 53.13
N THR A 427 -32.04 -2.20 53.68
CA THR A 427 -32.24 -3.55 53.08
C THR A 427 -33.52 -3.69 52.26
N GLN A 428 -34.56 -2.90 52.55
CA GLN A 428 -35.85 -2.98 51.81
C GLN A 428 -35.92 -1.94 50.68
N SER A 429 -35.32 -0.78 50.90
CA SER A 429 -35.40 0.39 50.01
C SER A 429 -34.10 0.64 49.24
N TYR A 430 -33.20 -0.35 49.19
CA TYR A 430 -31.91 -0.29 48.48
C TYR A 430 -32.06 0.16 47.02
N HIS A 431 -33.13 -0.28 46.34
CA HIS A 431 -33.43 0.06 44.95
C HIS A 431 -33.76 1.55 44.74
N PHE A 432 -34.18 2.25 45.79
CA PHE A 432 -34.42 3.69 45.80
C PHE A 432 -33.15 4.43 46.25
N ASN A 433 -32.53 3.96 47.34
CA ASN A 433 -31.31 4.56 47.89
C ASN A 433 -30.14 4.53 46.88
N SER A 434 -30.00 3.45 46.10
CA SER A 434 -29.00 3.34 45.03
C SER A 434 -29.22 4.40 43.94
N ARG A 435 -30.48 4.60 43.52
CA ARG A 435 -30.84 5.64 42.53
C ARG A 435 -30.58 7.05 43.04
N LEU A 436 -30.87 7.35 44.32
CA LEU A 436 -30.47 8.63 44.92
C LEU A 436 -28.94 8.79 44.93
N TYR A 437 -28.20 7.71 45.22
CA TYR A 437 -26.74 7.74 45.24
C TYR A 437 -26.13 7.92 43.84
N GLU A 438 -26.71 7.28 42.81
CA GLU A 438 -26.37 7.52 41.39
C GLU A 438 -26.52 9.02 41.04
N LYS A 439 -27.60 9.70 41.49
CA LYS A 439 -27.76 11.14 41.26
C LYS A 439 -26.76 12.01 42.00
N LEU A 440 -26.25 11.59 43.16
CA LEU A 440 -25.14 12.27 43.83
C LEU A 440 -23.82 12.08 43.06
N LEU A 441 -23.55 10.88 42.57
CA LEU A 441 -22.35 10.58 41.76
C LEU A 441 -22.36 11.33 40.41
N CYS A 442 -23.53 11.63 39.84
CA CYS A 442 -23.64 12.49 38.67
C CYS A 442 -23.19 13.95 38.89
N SER A 443 -23.00 14.41 40.13
CA SER A 443 -22.52 15.79 40.42
C SER A 443 -21.02 16.02 40.16
N VAL A 444 -20.27 14.97 39.81
CA VAL A 444 -18.81 15.00 39.58
C VAL A 444 -18.46 15.41 38.14
N PHE A 445 -19.43 15.39 37.21
CA PHE A 445 -19.27 15.76 35.80
C PHE A 445 -19.62 17.24 35.58
N ASP A 446 -19.01 17.88 34.59
CA ASP A 446 -19.35 19.27 34.22
C ASP A 446 -20.62 19.34 33.36
N ILE A 447 -21.57 20.21 33.72
CA ILE A 447 -22.78 20.53 32.94
C ILE A 447 -22.48 21.06 31.53
N LEU A 448 -21.33 21.72 31.33
CA LEU A 448 -20.95 22.33 30.06
C LEU A 448 -20.17 21.38 29.14
N GLU A 449 -19.46 20.41 29.72
CA GLU A 449 -18.61 19.45 29.02
C GLU A 449 -18.93 18.03 29.54
N ASP A 450 -20.04 17.46 29.07
CA ASP A 450 -20.78 16.30 29.61
C ASP A 450 -19.96 15.04 29.99
N GLY A 451 -18.73 14.88 29.48
CA GLY A 451 -17.84 13.74 29.79
C GLY A 451 -16.64 14.05 30.68
N GLN A 452 -16.32 15.33 30.91
CA GLN A 452 -15.19 15.75 31.72
C GLN A 452 -15.58 15.81 33.21
N LEU A 453 -14.64 15.42 34.08
CA LEU A 453 -14.78 15.62 35.53
C LEU A 453 -14.34 17.03 35.94
N VAL A 454 -15.00 17.57 36.95
CA VAL A 454 -14.70 18.87 37.57
C VAL A 454 -13.32 18.85 38.25
N GLU A 455 -12.61 19.99 38.37
CA GLU A 455 -11.29 20.01 39.06
C GLU A 455 -11.40 19.52 40.51
N GLU A 456 -12.49 19.86 41.22
CA GLU A 456 -12.80 19.46 42.62
C GLU A 456 -13.53 18.10 42.74
N ALA A 457 -13.30 17.17 41.80
CA ALA A 457 -14.03 15.89 41.73
C ALA A 457 -13.87 15.00 42.98
N ASP A 458 -12.66 14.89 43.54
CA ASP A 458 -12.41 14.05 44.72
C ASP A 458 -13.02 14.69 45.99
N GLU A 459 -13.02 16.02 46.09
CA GLU A 459 -13.64 16.77 47.17
C GLU A 459 -15.18 16.69 47.15
N ILE A 460 -15.79 16.64 45.95
CA ILE A 460 -17.21 16.32 45.77
C ILE A 460 -17.50 14.91 46.28
N LEU A 461 -16.68 13.90 45.89
CA LEU A 461 -16.86 12.52 46.35
C LEU A 461 -16.75 12.38 47.87
N GLU A 462 -15.74 12.99 48.51
CA GLU A 462 -15.61 13.02 49.98
C GLU A 462 -16.78 13.74 50.68
N THR A 463 -17.41 14.71 50.01
CA THR A 463 -18.64 15.34 50.51
C THR A 463 -19.85 14.42 50.36
N VAL A 464 -19.97 13.70 49.24
CA VAL A 464 -21.03 12.72 48.97
C VAL A 464 -20.96 11.50 49.91
N LYS A 465 -19.77 11.08 50.37
CA LYS A 465 -19.60 9.99 51.36
C LYS A 465 -20.35 10.23 52.68
N LEU A 466 -20.69 11.47 53.01
CA LEU A 466 -21.48 11.79 54.21
C LEU A 466 -22.90 11.19 54.18
N THR A 467 -23.46 10.87 53.01
CA THR A 467 -24.80 10.26 52.91
C THR A 467 -24.82 8.75 53.19
N TRP A 468 -23.65 8.09 53.27
CA TRP A 468 -23.54 6.64 53.45
C TRP A 468 -24.36 6.08 54.62
N PRO A 469 -24.38 6.68 55.84
CA PRO A 469 -25.18 6.17 56.96
C PRO A 469 -26.70 6.30 56.76
N ILE A 470 -27.15 7.22 55.89
CA ILE A 470 -28.57 7.42 55.59
C ILE A 470 -29.03 6.43 54.51
N LEU A 471 -28.21 6.27 53.46
CA LEU A 471 -28.54 5.47 52.27
C LEU A 471 -28.15 3.99 52.37
N GLY A 472 -27.22 3.61 53.26
CA GLY A 472 -26.74 2.24 53.42
C GLY A 472 -25.63 1.85 52.44
N ILE A 473 -24.84 2.83 51.99
CA ILE A 473 -23.75 2.62 51.02
C ILE A 473 -22.46 2.23 51.75
N THR A 474 -21.84 1.14 51.32
CA THR A 474 -20.50 0.70 51.73
C THR A 474 -19.46 1.13 50.70
N GLN A 475 -18.16 1.03 51.02
CA GLN A 475 -17.08 1.30 50.06
C GLN A 475 -17.25 0.50 48.75
N GLN A 476 -17.55 -0.80 48.84
CA GLN A 476 -17.80 -1.65 47.66
C GLN A 476 -19.04 -1.21 46.86
N LEU A 477 -20.14 -0.84 47.54
CA LEU A 477 -21.33 -0.31 46.86
C LEU A 477 -21.05 1.04 46.17
N HIS A 478 -20.21 1.89 46.77
CA HIS A 478 -19.76 3.13 46.15
C HIS A 478 -18.88 2.87 44.92
N ASP A 479 -17.86 2.00 45.03
CA ASP A 479 -16.94 1.72 43.93
C ASP A 479 -17.69 1.15 42.70
N ILE A 480 -18.65 0.24 42.88
CA ILE A 480 -19.43 -0.30 41.75
C ILE A 480 -20.47 0.68 41.20
N LEU A 481 -21.19 1.43 42.04
CA LEU A 481 -22.15 2.43 41.55
C LEU A 481 -21.44 3.58 40.84
N TYR A 482 -20.24 3.96 41.28
CA TYR A 482 -19.43 4.96 40.59
C TYR A 482 -18.82 4.42 39.30
N ALA A 483 -18.34 3.17 39.28
CA ALA A 483 -17.96 2.48 38.03
C ALA A 483 -19.12 2.45 37.02
N TRP A 484 -20.35 2.21 37.49
CA TRP A 484 -21.54 2.19 36.65
C TRP A 484 -21.93 3.58 36.11
N VAL A 485 -21.93 4.62 36.94
CA VAL A 485 -22.24 6.01 36.49
C VAL A 485 -21.18 6.51 35.51
N LEU A 486 -19.89 6.25 35.77
CA LEU A 486 -18.80 6.52 34.82
C LEU A 486 -18.99 5.75 33.50
N PHE A 487 -19.52 4.51 33.55
CA PHE A 487 -19.81 3.70 32.36
C PHE A 487 -21.00 4.22 31.54
N GLN A 488 -22.10 4.61 32.19
CA GLN A 488 -23.23 5.27 31.52
C GLN A 488 -22.80 6.56 30.81
N LYS A 489 -22.00 7.40 31.49
CA LYS A 489 -21.43 8.61 30.90
C LYS A 489 -20.44 8.32 29.79
N PHE A 490 -19.62 7.28 29.91
CA PHE A 490 -18.73 6.84 28.82
C PHE A 490 -19.51 6.45 27.56
N ILE A 491 -20.62 5.70 27.66
CA ILE A 491 -21.45 5.33 26.50
C ILE A 491 -21.98 6.58 25.77
N GLN A 492 -22.28 7.65 26.51
CA GLN A 492 -22.80 8.91 25.95
C GLN A 492 -21.72 9.79 25.31
N THR A 493 -20.47 9.71 25.76
CA THR A 493 -19.41 10.71 25.46
C THR A 493 -18.20 10.14 24.72
N GLY A 494 -17.93 8.84 24.83
CA GLY A 494 -16.79 8.15 24.22
C GLY A 494 -15.43 8.43 24.87
N GLU A 495 -15.38 9.09 26.03
CA GLU A 495 -14.13 9.56 26.62
C GLU A 495 -13.25 8.46 27.27
N ASN A 496 -12.05 8.28 26.74
CA ASN A 496 -11.11 7.25 27.21
C ASN A 496 -10.58 7.46 28.65
N LEU A 497 -10.73 8.65 29.24
CA LEU A 497 -10.35 8.88 30.64
C LEU A 497 -11.31 8.17 31.60
N LEU A 498 -12.61 8.18 31.28
CA LEU A 498 -13.65 7.48 32.05
C LEU A 498 -13.39 5.96 32.09
N LEU A 499 -13.05 5.32 30.96
CA LEU A 499 -12.72 3.88 30.94
C LEU A 499 -11.57 3.49 31.88
N LYS A 500 -10.56 4.34 32.02
CA LYS A 500 -9.44 4.09 32.95
C LYS A 500 -9.90 4.20 34.41
N GLN A 501 -10.77 5.16 34.72
CA GLN A 501 -11.33 5.33 36.06
C GLN A 501 -12.26 4.18 36.45
N ILE A 502 -13.11 3.69 35.53
CA ILE A 502 -13.94 2.49 35.74
C ILE A 502 -13.06 1.28 36.09
N GLY A 503 -11.97 1.06 35.33
CA GLY A 503 -10.99 0.01 35.61
C GLY A 503 -10.34 0.12 36.99
N LEU A 504 -10.03 1.34 37.44
CA LEU A 504 -9.50 1.59 38.80
C LEU A 504 -10.52 1.28 39.90
N GLN A 505 -11.80 1.64 39.73
CA GLN A 505 -12.82 1.30 40.75
C GLN A 505 -13.06 -0.21 40.83
N ILE A 506 -13.07 -0.91 39.69
CA ILE A 506 -13.21 -2.39 39.67
C ILE A 506 -12.00 -3.08 40.32
N GLN A 507 -10.80 -2.53 40.20
CA GLN A 507 -9.63 -3.01 40.94
C GLN A 507 -9.74 -2.77 42.46
N LYS A 508 -10.40 -1.70 42.92
CA LYS A 508 -10.67 -1.50 44.37
C LYS A 508 -11.66 -2.51 44.94
N LEU A 509 -12.69 -2.89 44.17
CA LEU A 509 -13.65 -3.92 44.59
C LEU A 509 -12.95 -5.23 45.00
N GLN A 510 -11.93 -5.63 44.23
CA GLN A 510 -11.11 -6.83 44.45
C GLN A 510 -10.16 -6.71 45.66
N LEU A 511 -9.94 -5.52 46.22
CA LEU A 511 -9.10 -5.26 47.39
C LEU A 511 -9.89 -5.16 48.72
N HIS A 512 -11.22 -5.29 48.68
CA HIS A 512 -12.10 -4.98 49.81
C HIS A 512 -13.03 -6.14 50.24
N SER A 513 -12.83 -7.36 49.73
CA SER A 513 -13.76 -8.49 49.88
C SER A 513 -13.65 -9.32 51.17
N ASP A 514 -12.73 -9.03 52.09
CA ASP A 514 -12.42 -9.92 53.24
C ASP A 514 -13.49 -9.98 54.36
N VAL A 515 -14.56 -9.18 54.29
CA VAL A 515 -15.57 -9.07 55.37
C VAL A 515 -16.90 -9.72 54.97
N LYS A 516 -17.09 -10.99 55.37
CA LYS A 516 -18.27 -11.83 55.06
C LYS A 516 -19.62 -11.21 55.43
N GLU A 517 -19.66 -10.38 56.47
CA GLU A 517 -20.89 -9.71 56.93
C GLU A 517 -21.34 -8.62 55.94
N VAL A 518 -20.38 -7.93 55.33
CA VAL A 518 -20.62 -6.94 54.27
C VAL A 518 -20.96 -7.64 52.95
N GLU A 519 -20.29 -8.74 52.64
CA GLU A 519 -20.58 -9.60 51.49
C GLU A 519 -22.04 -10.12 51.51
N LEU A 520 -22.50 -10.65 52.66
CA LEU A 520 -23.88 -11.13 52.83
C LEU A 520 -24.92 -10.00 52.72
N TYR A 521 -24.58 -8.79 53.20
CA TYR A 521 -25.43 -7.60 53.04
C TYR A 521 -25.56 -7.18 51.57
N ILE A 522 -24.45 -7.09 50.83
CA ILE A 522 -24.44 -6.72 49.40
C ILE A 522 -25.17 -7.77 48.55
N ASN A 523 -25.00 -9.06 48.88
CA ASN A 523 -25.73 -10.15 48.23
C ASN A 523 -27.26 -10.10 48.42
N SER A 524 -27.79 -9.25 49.30
CA SER A 524 -29.24 -9.06 49.44
C SER A 524 -29.86 -8.10 48.41
N PHE A 525 -29.06 -7.36 47.65
CA PHE A 525 -29.52 -6.37 46.68
C PHE A 525 -29.78 -7.00 45.30
N ILE A 526 -30.97 -7.53 45.08
CA ILE A 526 -31.31 -8.35 43.90
C ILE A 526 -31.67 -7.50 42.68
N CYS A 527 -30.95 -7.68 41.58
CA CYS A 527 -31.24 -7.10 40.27
C CYS A 527 -31.74 -8.17 39.28
N SER A 528 -32.69 -7.82 38.43
CA SER A 528 -33.19 -8.70 37.37
C SER A 528 -32.39 -8.52 36.07
N VAL A 529 -31.80 -9.60 35.57
CA VAL A 529 -31.11 -9.64 34.27
C VAL A 529 -31.88 -10.54 33.31
N GLU A 530 -32.35 -9.96 32.20
CA GLU A 530 -32.81 -10.68 31.02
C GLU A 530 -31.57 -11.18 30.25
N GLY A 531 -31.33 -12.48 30.22
CA GLY A 531 -30.14 -13.08 29.60
C GLY A 531 -30.35 -14.53 29.13
N CYS A 532 -29.92 -14.82 27.89
CA CYS A 532 -30.05 -16.14 27.23
C CYS A 532 -31.41 -16.83 27.48
N GLY A 533 -32.51 -16.12 27.16
CA GLY A 533 -33.88 -16.64 27.26
C GLY A 533 -34.43 -16.83 28.69
N SER A 534 -33.68 -16.42 29.71
CA SER A 534 -34.04 -16.60 31.13
C SER A 534 -33.93 -15.30 31.92
N ASN A 535 -34.82 -15.10 32.90
CA ASN A 535 -34.67 -14.04 33.89
C ASN A 535 -33.82 -14.55 35.04
N ARG A 536 -32.53 -14.19 35.06
CA ARG A 536 -31.64 -14.50 36.18
C ARG A 536 -31.67 -13.37 37.21
N SER A 537 -31.74 -13.72 38.48
CA SER A 537 -31.59 -12.80 39.61
C SER A 537 -30.13 -12.81 40.08
N LEU A 538 -29.43 -11.68 39.97
CA LEU A 538 -28.05 -11.50 40.46
C LEU A 538 -28.03 -10.46 41.59
N ASN A 539 -26.95 -10.39 42.36
CA ASN A 539 -26.73 -9.24 43.22
C ASN A 539 -26.39 -7.99 42.38
N LEU A 540 -26.40 -6.81 43.00
CA LEU A 540 -26.12 -5.53 42.35
C LEU A 540 -24.71 -5.44 41.73
N VAL A 541 -23.71 -6.07 42.37
CA VAL A 541 -22.31 -6.03 41.91
C VAL A 541 -22.15 -6.85 40.64
N ASP A 542 -22.57 -8.11 40.66
CA ASP A 542 -22.48 -9.03 39.54
C ASP A 542 -23.37 -8.59 38.38
N CYS A 543 -24.54 -7.98 38.66
CA CYS A 543 -25.37 -7.37 37.62
C CYS A 543 -24.65 -6.22 36.89
N ALA A 544 -24.04 -5.29 37.64
CA ALA A 544 -23.29 -4.17 37.08
C ALA A 544 -22.06 -4.66 36.28
N LEU A 545 -21.26 -5.56 36.87
CA LEU A 545 -20.09 -6.16 36.21
C LEU A 545 -20.50 -6.94 34.96
N LEU A 546 -21.57 -7.73 35.00
CA LEU A 546 -22.08 -8.48 33.84
C LEU A 546 -22.56 -7.54 32.73
N LYS A 547 -23.34 -6.48 33.04
CA LYS A 547 -23.81 -5.53 32.00
C LYS A 547 -22.65 -4.77 31.35
N ILE A 548 -21.66 -4.33 32.14
CA ILE A 548 -20.42 -3.72 31.63
C ILE A 548 -19.66 -4.71 30.74
N ASN A 549 -19.44 -5.94 31.22
CA ASN A 549 -18.69 -6.98 30.50
C ASN A 549 -19.39 -7.39 29.20
N MET A 550 -20.70 -7.63 29.21
CA MET A 550 -21.49 -7.99 28.02
C MET A 550 -21.46 -6.90 26.95
N TRP A 551 -21.59 -5.63 27.33
CA TRP A 551 -21.53 -4.54 26.36
C TRP A 551 -20.12 -4.40 25.76
N CYS A 552 -19.07 -4.39 26.59
CA CYS A 552 -17.70 -4.33 26.08
C CYS A 552 -17.32 -5.57 25.27
N ARG A 553 -17.78 -6.78 25.63
CA ARG A 553 -17.61 -7.98 24.78
C ARG A 553 -18.26 -7.78 23.41
N ARG A 554 -19.51 -7.34 23.31
CA ARG A 554 -20.18 -7.09 22.02
C ARG A 554 -19.44 -6.08 21.13
N GLN A 555 -18.80 -5.05 21.72
CA GLN A 555 -17.96 -4.10 20.98
C GLN A 555 -16.63 -4.73 20.53
N LEU A 556 -16.02 -5.59 21.36
CA LEU A 556 -14.77 -6.30 21.04
C LEU A 556 -15.00 -7.46 20.05
N GLU A 557 -16.14 -8.14 20.08
CA GLU A 557 -16.53 -9.20 19.13
C GLU A 557 -16.71 -8.68 17.70
N ASN A 558 -16.66 -7.36 17.48
CA ASN A 558 -16.50 -6.75 16.16
C ASN A 558 -15.55 -5.54 16.21
N TYR A 559 -14.39 -5.69 16.89
CA TYR A 559 -13.44 -4.58 17.05
C TYR A 559 -12.94 -3.99 15.72
N HIS A 560 -12.92 -4.80 14.67
CA HIS A 560 -12.59 -4.38 13.30
C HIS A 560 -13.52 -3.28 12.76
N LEU A 561 -14.80 -3.25 13.15
CA LEU A 561 -15.76 -2.23 12.75
C LEU A 561 -15.66 -0.98 13.65
N TYR A 562 -15.72 -1.16 14.97
CA TYR A 562 -15.87 -0.06 15.92
C TYR A 562 -14.59 0.74 16.20
N PHE A 563 -13.40 0.16 15.99
CA PHE A 563 -12.13 0.81 16.32
C PHE A 563 -11.27 1.09 15.08
N SER A 564 -10.62 2.25 15.11
CA SER A 564 -9.61 2.70 14.13
C SER A 564 -8.24 2.83 14.81
N GLN A 565 -7.18 3.04 14.04
CA GLN A 565 -5.83 3.25 14.58
C GLN A 565 -5.76 4.45 15.54
N ALA A 566 -6.56 5.49 15.32
CA ALA A 566 -6.70 6.63 16.25
C ALA A 566 -7.37 6.22 17.58
N ASN A 567 -8.39 5.37 17.52
CA ASN A 567 -9.18 4.93 18.69
C ASN A 567 -8.60 3.66 19.36
N CYS A 568 -7.43 3.19 18.94
CA CYS A 568 -6.65 2.08 19.51
C CYS A 568 -6.47 2.20 21.05
N SER A 569 -6.39 3.44 21.56
CA SER A 569 -6.30 3.69 23.00
C SER A 569 -7.59 3.38 23.78
N ILE A 570 -8.77 3.42 23.15
CA ILE A 570 -10.08 3.06 23.74
C ILE A 570 -10.24 1.53 23.75
N PHE A 571 -9.89 0.88 22.63
CA PHE A 571 -9.84 -0.58 22.50
C PHE A 571 -9.01 -1.23 23.63
N LYS A 572 -7.81 -0.69 23.91
CA LYS A 572 -6.97 -1.16 25.03
C LYS A 572 -7.68 -1.06 26.38
N SER A 573 -8.38 0.04 26.63
CA SER A 573 -9.10 0.28 27.88
C SER A 573 -10.30 -0.66 28.05
N MET A 574 -11.08 -0.91 26.97
CA MET A 574 -12.16 -1.90 27.00
C MET A 574 -11.65 -3.34 27.18
N LEU A 575 -10.55 -3.71 26.52
CA LEU A 575 -9.95 -5.04 26.68
C LEU A 575 -9.52 -5.28 28.14
N ASN A 576 -8.84 -4.31 28.76
CA ASN A 576 -8.52 -4.37 30.19
C ASN A 576 -9.78 -4.53 31.06
N LEU A 577 -10.84 -3.77 30.76
CA LEU A 577 -12.10 -3.80 31.51
C LEU A 577 -12.79 -5.17 31.45
N VAL A 578 -12.80 -5.80 30.27
CA VAL A 578 -13.32 -7.16 30.06
C VAL A 578 -12.48 -8.22 30.74
N LEU A 579 -11.15 -8.11 30.70
CA LEU A 579 -10.24 -9.03 31.40
C LEU A 579 -10.39 -8.94 32.92
N LEU A 580 -10.48 -7.73 33.49
CA LEU A 580 -10.66 -7.50 34.93
C LEU A 580 -11.99 -8.06 35.48
N SER A 581 -13.03 -8.14 34.64
CA SER A 581 -14.37 -8.64 35.02
C SER A 581 -14.65 -10.08 34.58
N ALA A 582 -13.80 -10.69 33.75
CA ALA A 582 -13.96 -12.08 33.30
C ALA A 582 -13.76 -13.11 34.44
N ALA A 583 -12.94 -12.79 35.45
CA ALA A 583 -12.64 -13.67 36.57
C ALA A 583 -13.86 -14.12 37.39
N ASN A 584 -14.97 -13.36 37.34
CA ASN A 584 -16.20 -13.63 38.09
C ASN A 584 -17.29 -14.30 37.23
N LEU A 585 -17.10 -14.48 35.93
CA LEU A 585 -18.17 -14.77 34.96
C LEU A 585 -17.82 -15.95 34.04
N THR A 586 -17.69 -17.13 34.64
CA THR A 586 -17.55 -18.42 33.93
C THR A 586 -18.90 -19.05 33.61
N ASP A 587 -19.68 -18.39 32.74
CA ASP A 587 -20.82 -19.05 32.05
C ASP A 587 -20.26 -19.71 30.79
N GLY A 588 -20.39 -21.04 30.71
CA GLY A 588 -19.75 -21.85 29.65
C GLY A 588 -20.63 -22.01 28.41
N GLU A 589 -20.33 -21.25 27.35
CA GLU A 589 -20.84 -21.47 26.00
C GLU A 589 -19.70 -22.00 25.10
N GLU A 590 -19.40 -23.30 25.22
CA GLU A 590 -18.44 -24.01 24.37
C GLU A 590 -19.04 -24.29 22.97
N GLU A 591 -19.16 -23.23 22.15
CA GLU A 591 -19.38 -23.38 20.72
C GLU A 591 -18.17 -24.03 20.02
N SER A 592 -18.41 -24.79 18.95
CA SER A 592 -17.37 -25.42 18.13
C SER A 592 -16.59 -24.38 17.30
N MET A 593 -15.48 -23.91 17.86
CA MET A 593 -14.61 -22.91 17.22
C MET A 593 -13.84 -23.48 16.02
N LEU A 594 -13.58 -22.65 15.01
CA LEU A 594 -12.84 -23.03 13.79
C LEU A 594 -11.37 -23.45 14.06
N ILE A 595 -10.81 -23.06 15.21
CA ILE A 595 -9.45 -23.36 15.64
C ILE A 595 -9.49 -23.72 17.13
N GLU A 596 -8.97 -24.89 17.46
CA GLU A 596 -8.89 -25.40 18.83
C GLU A 596 -8.13 -24.45 19.76
N ILE A 597 -8.62 -24.30 20.99
CA ILE A 597 -7.96 -23.54 22.05
C ILE A 597 -6.78 -24.39 22.58
N PRO A 598 -5.56 -23.82 22.73
CA PRO A 598 -4.43 -24.57 23.29
C PRO A 598 -4.72 -25.08 24.71
N LEU A 599 -4.50 -26.37 24.97
CA LEU A 599 -4.80 -27.05 26.26
C LEU A 599 -4.10 -26.47 27.51
N SER A 600 -3.20 -25.50 27.34
CA SER A 600 -2.46 -24.80 28.41
C SER A 600 -2.81 -23.30 28.51
N SER A 601 -3.87 -22.84 27.84
CA SER A 601 -4.30 -21.44 27.86
C SER A 601 -4.78 -20.98 29.24
N THR A 602 -4.35 -19.79 29.68
CA THR A 602 -4.98 -19.07 30.80
C THR A 602 -6.35 -18.53 30.36
N PRO A 603 -7.33 -18.31 31.27
CA PRO A 603 -8.68 -17.86 30.86
C PRO A 603 -8.68 -16.51 30.12
N GLU A 604 -7.71 -15.64 30.40
CA GLU A 604 -7.49 -14.39 29.64
C GLU A 604 -7.13 -14.67 28.19
N SER A 605 -6.22 -15.62 27.95
CA SER A 605 -5.80 -16.01 26.61
C SER A 605 -6.90 -16.77 25.85
N THR A 606 -7.68 -17.62 26.54
CA THR A 606 -8.89 -18.25 25.98
C THR A 606 -9.91 -17.21 25.52
N LEU A 607 -10.19 -16.21 26.37
CA LEU A 607 -11.12 -15.13 26.04
C LEU A 607 -10.64 -14.28 24.86
N ILE A 608 -9.33 -14.02 24.77
CA ILE A 608 -8.76 -13.27 23.65
C ILE A 608 -8.82 -14.08 22.34
N HIS A 609 -8.55 -15.39 22.37
CA HIS A 609 -8.72 -16.29 21.22
C HIS A 609 -10.15 -16.21 20.67
N ILE A 610 -11.15 -16.31 21.54
CA ILE A 610 -12.58 -16.18 21.19
C ILE A 610 -12.88 -14.82 20.53
N LEU A 611 -12.44 -13.72 21.14
CA LEU A 611 -12.68 -12.36 20.63
C LEU A 611 -12.03 -12.12 19.26
N VAL A 612 -10.82 -12.63 19.04
CA VAL A 612 -10.11 -12.56 17.74
C VAL A 612 -10.85 -13.35 16.68
N VAL A 613 -11.21 -14.62 16.96
CA VAL A 613 -11.93 -15.47 16.00
C VAL A 613 -13.30 -14.87 15.66
N ARG A 614 -14.10 -14.45 16.65
CA ARG A 614 -15.41 -13.83 16.43
C ARG A 614 -15.31 -12.51 15.66
N SER A 615 -14.36 -11.61 15.98
CA SER A 615 -14.23 -10.35 15.23
C SER A 615 -13.74 -10.53 13.80
N ILE A 616 -12.90 -11.54 13.51
CA ILE A 616 -12.46 -11.80 12.13
C ILE A 616 -13.59 -12.45 11.32
N GLN A 617 -14.37 -13.36 11.91
CA GLN A 617 -15.59 -13.87 11.27
C GLN A 617 -16.60 -12.74 10.98
N ALA A 618 -16.77 -11.78 11.89
CA ALA A 618 -17.65 -10.62 11.68
C ALA A 618 -17.12 -9.68 10.57
N ALA A 619 -15.83 -9.34 10.60
CA ALA A 619 -15.19 -8.51 9.58
C ALA A 619 -15.23 -9.17 8.19
N TYR A 620 -14.96 -10.48 8.12
CA TYR A 620 -15.04 -11.28 6.91
C TYR A 620 -16.46 -11.31 6.32
N LYS A 621 -17.50 -11.51 7.15
CA LYS A 621 -18.91 -11.45 6.70
C LYS A 621 -19.26 -10.07 6.12
N HIS A 622 -18.77 -8.99 6.74
CA HIS A 622 -18.94 -7.64 6.23
C HIS A 622 -18.21 -7.44 4.88
N ALA A 623 -16.95 -7.85 4.78
CA ALA A 623 -16.15 -7.74 3.56
C ALA A 623 -16.75 -8.54 2.39
N LEU A 624 -17.25 -9.76 2.65
CA LEU A 624 -17.96 -10.56 1.65
C LEU A 624 -19.21 -9.82 1.13
N SER A 625 -20.00 -9.22 2.02
CA SER A 625 -21.19 -8.43 1.62
C SER A 625 -20.84 -7.13 0.87
N SER A 626 -19.68 -6.53 1.17
CA SER A 626 -19.14 -5.35 0.49
C SER A 626 -18.69 -5.69 -0.94
N ALA A 627 -17.89 -6.76 -1.09
CA ALA A 627 -17.46 -7.30 -2.38
C ALA A 627 -18.63 -7.75 -3.27
N ASP A 628 -19.66 -8.40 -2.69
CA ASP A 628 -20.90 -8.77 -3.39
C ASP A 628 -21.75 -7.56 -3.83
N GLY A 629 -21.58 -6.40 -3.20
CA GLY A 629 -22.13 -5.12 -3.64
C GLY A 629 -21.30 -4.54 -4.78
N GLN A 630 -20.04 -4.19 -4.48
CA GLN A 630 -19.10 -3.54 -5.39
C GLN A 630 -18.90 -4.30 -6.71
N SER A 631 -18.89 -5.64 -6.70
CA SER A 631 -18.74 -6.46 -7.92
C SER A 631 -19.74 -6.12 -9.03
N LYS A 632 -20.93 -5.61 -8.67
CA LYS A 632 -22.01 -5.24 -9.59
C LYS A 632 -21.87 -3.82 -10.14
N GLU A 633 -21.05 -2.98 -9.50
CA GLU A 633 -20.79 -1.59 -9.88
C GLU A 633 -19.46 -1.49 -10.66
N ASP A 634 -18.42 -2.13 -10.12
CA ASP A 634 -17.05 -2.14 -10.64
C ASP A 634 -16.83 -3.19 -11.75
N PHE A 635 -17.85 -4.01 -12.03
CA PHE A 635 -17.82 -5.17 -12.93
C PHE A 635 -16.68 -6.17 -12.64
N LYS A 636 -16.16 -6.26 -11.40
CA LYS A 636 -15.07 -7.18 -10.99
C LYS A 636 -15.59 -8.45 -10.31
N HIS A 637 -14.80 -9.52 -10.27
CA HIS A 637 -15.19 -10.76 -9.58
C HIS A 637 -15.12 -10.58 -8.05
N PRO A 638 -16.12 -11.03 -7.26
CA PRO A 638 -16.15 -10.83 -5.80
C PRO A 638 -14.88 -11.27 -5.07
N LEU A 639 -14.27 -12.40 -5.47
CA LEU A 639 -13.04 -12.91 -4.82
C LEU A 639 -11.81 -11.98 -4.96
N ILE A 640 -11.75 -11.15 -6.00
CA ILE A 640 -10.67 -10.17 -6.22
C ILE A 640 -10.85 -9.00 -5.24
N LEU A 641 -12.08 -8.51 -5.13
CA LEU A 641 -12.44 -7.44 -4.20
C LEU A 641 -12.26 -7.90 -2.75
N LEU A 642 -12.75 -9.10 -2.41
CA LEU A 642 -12.58 -9.74 -1.10
C LEU A 642 -11.09 -9.88 -0.72
N ALA A 643 -10.23 -10.35 -1.64
CA ALA A 643 -8.78 -10.41 -1.38
C ALA A 643 -8.19 -9.04 -1.05
N SER A 644 -8.62 -7.98 -1.74
CA SER A 644 -8.15 -6.61 -1.50
C SER A 644 -8.65 -6.02 -0.17
N GLU A 645 -9.92 -6.24 0.19
CA GLU A 645 -10.48 -5.80 1.48
C GLU A 645 -9.88 -6.58 2.66
N LEU A 646 -9.73 -7.90 2.53
CA LEU A 646 -9.09 -8.72 3.56
C LEU A 646 -7.61 -8.37 3.74
N LYS A 647 -6.89 -7.99 2.68
CA LYS A 647 -5.51 -7.48 2.80
C LYS A 647 -5.44 -6.21 3.66
N LEU A 648 -6.35 -5.25 3.44
CA LEU A 648 -6.43 -4.02 4.24
C LEU A 648 -6.81 -4.32 5.71
N LEU A 649 -7.69 -5.32 5.95
CA LEU A 649 -8.02 -5.78 7.29
C LEU A 649 -6.83 -6.47 8.00
N VAL A 650 -6.06 -7.30 7.28
CA VAL A 650 -4.81 -7.90 7.77
C VAL A 650 -3.77 -6.84 8.13
N GLU A 651 -3.61 -5.81 7.28
CA GLU A 651 -2.70 -4.69 7.56
C GLU A 651 -3.15 -3.88 8.79
N LYS A 652 -4.47 -3.65 8.94
CA LYS A 652 -5.07 -3.00 10.13
C LYS A 652 -4.86 -3.84 11.40
N GLU A 653 -5.06 -5.15 11.35
CA GLU A 653 -4.89 -6.08 12.47
C GLU A 653 -3.45 -6.06 12.99
N CYS A 654 -2.48 -6.32 12.10
CA CYS A 654 -1.06 -6.32 12.45
C CYS A 654 -0.58 -4.96 12.99
N ALA A 655 -1.11 -3.84 12.50
CA ALA A 655 -0.67 -2.50 12.87
C ALA A 655 -1.34 -1.93 14.15
N ALA A 656 -2.61 -2.25 14.40
CA ALA A 656 -3.42 -1.58 15.44
C ALA A 656 -3.82 -2.47 16.62
N PHE A 657 -4.03 -3.77 16.41
CA PHE A 657 -4.65 -4.65 17.42
C PHE A 657 -3.69 -5.73 17.92
N SER A 658 -3.01 -6.46 17.04
CA SER A 658 -1.98 -7.44 17.39
C SER A 658 -0.93 -6.92 18.40
N PRO A 659 -0.40 -5.68 18.32
CA PRO A 659 0.57 -5.14 19.30
C PRO A 659 0.00 -4.86 20.70
N ILE A 660 -1.33 -4.95 20.87
CA ILE A 660 -2.02 -4.92 22.17
C ILE A 660 -2.31 -6.36 22.60
N LEU A 661 -2.91 -7.16 21.73
CA LEU A 661 -3.35 -8.53 22.02
C LEU A 661 -2.17 -9.45 22.41
N ASN A 662 -1.04 -9.34 21.70
CA ASN A 662 0.18 -10.12 21.96
C ASN A 662 0.81 -9.89 23.35
N LYS A 663 0.34 -8.91 24.15
CA LYS A 663 0.78 -8.68 25.54
C LYS A 663 0.07 -9.57 26.56
N TYR A 664 -1.05 -10.16 26.17
CA TYR A 664 -1.90 -11.02 27.01
C TYR A 664 -2.00 -12.43 26.42
N TYR A 665 -1.97 -12.55 25.08
CA TYR A 665 -1.88 -13.80 24.34
C TYR A 665 -0.91 -13.67 23.16
N PRO A 666 0.36 -14.10 23.28
CA PRO A 666 1.41 -13.87 22.27
C PRO A 666 1.10 -14.40 20.86
N GLU A 667 0.27 -15.44 20.78
CA GLU A 667 -0.16 -16.09 19.54
C GLU A 667 -1.34 -15.39 18.86
N ALA A 668 -1.93 -14.33 19.45
CA ALA A 668 -3.12 -13.66 18.91
C ALA A 668 -2.95 -13.22 17.45
N GLY A 669 -1.79 -12.64 17.10
CA GLY A 669 -1.46 -12.29 15.72
C GLY A 669 -1.32 -13.50 14.77
N ARG A 670 -0.83 -14.66 15.25
CA ARG A 670 -0.80 -15.91 14.47
C ARG A 670 -2.20 -16.46 14.25
N VAL A 671 -3.02 -16.52 15.29
CA VAL A 671 -4.43 -16.96 15.21
C VAL A 671 -5.18 -16.07 14.21
N ALA A 672 -5.02 -14.74 14.31
CA ALA A 672 -5.67 -13.80 13.41
C ALA A 672 -5.33 -14.07 11.93
N LEU A 673 -4.04 -14.12 11.61
CA LEU A 673 -3.55 -14.40 10.25
C LEU A 673 -4.00 -15.79 9.74
N THR A 674 -4.08 -16.79 10.63
CA THR A 674 -4.57 -18.14 10.31
C THR A 674 -6.07 -18.16 9.99
N VAL A 675 -6.91 -17.44 10.74
CA VAL A 675 -8.35 -17.34 10.45
C VAL A 675 -8.59 -16.58 9.14
N PHE A 676 -7.85 -15.49 8.88
CA PHE A 676 -7.93 -14.78 7.59
C PHE A 676 -7.54 -15.69 6.40
N HIS A 677 -6.47 -16.48 6.55
CA HIS A 677 -6.04 -17.45 5.54
C HIS A 677 -7.10 -18.53 5.28
N LEU A 678 -7.63 -19.14 6.35
CA LEU A 678 -8.62 -20.22 6.28
C LEU A 678 -9.94 -19.77 5.64
N LEU A 679 -10.48 -18.62 6.04
CA LEU A 679 -11.78 -18.13 5.54
C LEU A 679 -11.74 -17.75 4.06
N TYR A 680 -10.63 -17.20 3.57
CA TYR A 680 -10.45 -16.93 2.14
C TYR A 680 -10.20 -18.24 1.36
N GLY A 681 -9.36 -19.13 1.90
CA GLY A 681 -9.02 -20.42 1.29
C GLY A 681 -10.25 -21.27 0.99
N GLN A 682 -11.21 -21.34 1.92
CA GLN A 682 -12.47 -22.05 1.73
C GLN A 682 -13.31 -21.52 0.55
N GLN A 683 -13.30 -20.21 0.25
CA GLN A 683 -13.97 -19.68 -0.93
C GLN A 683 -13.18 -19.90 -2.22
N LEU A 684 -11.86 -19.87 -2.14
CA LEU A 684 -10.99 -20.16 -3.27
C LEU A 684 -11.10 -21.64 -3.69
N GLU A 685 -11.13 -22.57 -2.74
CA GLU A 685 -11.35 -24.00 -2.97
C GLU A 685 -12.72 -24.25 -3.62
N LEU A 686 -13.80 -23.69 -3.04
CA LEU A 686 -15.16 -23.75 -3.61
C LEU A 686 -15.29 -23.08 -5.00
N PHE A 687 -14.35 -22.23 -5.40
CA PHE A 687 -14.25 -21.67 -6.75
C PHE A 687 -13.44 -22.58 -7.68
N LEU A 688 -12.31 -23.13 -7.22
CA LEU A 688 -11.45 -24.02 -8.00
C LEU A 688 -12.11 -25.38 -8.32
N GLU A 689 -13.00 -25.88 -7.45
CA GLU A 689 -13.84 -27.05 -7.74
C GLU A 689 -14.87 -26.78 -8.85
N ARG A 690 -15.27 -25.53 -9.05
CA ARG A 690 -16.23 -25.11 -10.10
C ARG A 690 -15.43 -24.74 -11.34
N ALA A 691 -15.25 -25.73 -12.23
CA ALA A 691 -14.37 -25.68 -13.41
C ALA A 691 -14.72 -24.66 -14.52
N ASP A 692 -15.39 -23.55 -14.20
CA ASP A 692 -15.60 -22.40 -15.08
C ASP A 692 -14.29 -21.60 -15.21
N HIS A 693 -13.44 -22.02 -16.15
CA HIS A 693 -12.26 -21.27 -16.59
C HIS A 693 -12.65 -19.98 -17.34
N SER A 694 -13.23 -19.03 -16.61
CA SER A 694 -13.59 -17.71 -17.11
C SER A 694 -12.36 -16.89 -17.54
N GLU A 695 -12.57 -15.87 -18.38
CA GLU A 695 -11.51 -14.95 -18.86
C GLU A 695 -10.70 -14.31 -17.72
N ARG A 696 -11.28 -14.24 -16.51
CA ARG A 696 -10.69 -13.62 -15.31
C ARG A 696 -10.02 -14.61 -14.35
N PHE A 697 -9.91 -15.88 -14.73
CA PHE A 697 -9.23 -16.90 -13.93
C PHE A 697 -7.78 -16.47 -13.57
N LYS A 698 -7.07 -15.83 -14.52
CA LYS A 698 -5.73 -15.24 -14.29
C LYS A 698 -5.74 -14.16 -13.20
N GLU A 699 -6.71 -13.26 -13.21
CA GLU A 699 -6.85 -12.17 -12.24
C GLU A 699 -7.15 -12.68 -10.84
N ILE A 700 -8.05 -13.68 -10.74
CA ILE A 700 -8.44 -14.31 -9.47
C ILE A 700 -7.23 -15.01 -8.83
N LEU A 701 -6.50 -15.84 -9.59
CA LEU A 701 -5.28 -16.49 -9.07
C LEU A 701 -4.21 -15.48 -8.64
N GLY A 702 -4.04 -14.38 -9.39
CA GLY A 702 -3.10 -13.31 -9.02
C GLY A 702 -3.50 -12.57 -7.74
N ALA A 703 -4.78 -12.28 -7.55
CA ALA A 703 -5.31 -11.69 -6.32
C ALA A 703 -5.14 -12.62 -5.12
N SER A 704 -5.44 -13.91 -5.28
CA SER A 704 -5.23 -14.94 -4.24
C SER A 704 -3.76 -15.06 -3.83
N ASN A 705 -2.85 -15.11 -4.80
CA ASN A 705 -1.40 -15.22 -4.56
C ASN A 705 -0.87 -13.99 -3.82
N ASN A 706 -1.30 -12.78 -4.22
CA ASN A 706 -0.94 -11.54 -3.53
C ASN A 706 -1.48 -11.44 -2.09
N PHE A 707 -2.62 -12.09 -1.79
CA PHE A 707 -3.16 -12.19 -0.43
C PHE A 707 -2.40 -13.21 0.42
N GLU A 708 -2.13 -14.40 -0.12
CA GLU A 708 -1.35 -15.45 0.56
C GLU A 708 0.09 -15.01 0.86
N LEU A 709 0.77 -14.38 -0.11
CA LEU A 709 2.08 -13.77 0.09
C LEU A 709 2.08 -12.67 1.15
N CYS A 710 0.99 -11.89 1.26
CA CYS A 710 0.87 -10.89 2.31
C CYS A 710 0.79 -11.55 3.70
N ILE A 711 -0.02 -12.60 3.85
CA ILE A 711 -0.11 -13.36 5.11
C ILE A 711 1.24 -14.00 5.46
N ALA A 712 1.90 -14.65 4.50
CA ALA A 712 3.22 -15.24 4.69
C ALA A 712 4.27 -14.20 5.14
N GLN A 713 4.29 -13.03 4.48
CA GLN A 713 5.17 -11.93 4.84
C GLN A 713 4.90 -11.39 6.25
N LYS A 714 3.63 -11.22 6.65
CA LYS A 714 3.27 -10.77 8.00
C LYS A 714 3.71 -11.80 9.05
N LEU A 715 3.38 -13.08 8.85
CA LEU A 715 3.79 -14.18 9.74
C LEU A 715 5.31 -14.21 9.93
N TYR A 716 6.07 -14.23 8.83
CA TYR A 716 7.54 -14.23 8.87
C TYR A 716 8.08 -12.98 9.59
N SER A 717 7.56 -11.79 9.29
CA SER A 717 8.03 -10.52 9.89
C SER A 717 7.75 -10.40 11.39
N MET A 718 6.67 -11.02 11.89
CA MET A 718 6.26 -10.93 13.30
C MET A 718 6.84 -12.05 14.17
N TYR A 719 7.13 -13.22 13.57
CA TYR A 719 7.42 -14.45 14.31
C TYR A 719 8.65 -15.24 13.84
N GLY A 720 9.25 -14.92 12.69
CA GLY A 720 10.47 -15.55 12.18
C GLY A 720 10.38 -17.07 12.01
N GLU A 721 11.52 -17.76 12.12
CA GLU A 721 11.64 -19.22 11.97
C GLU A 721 11.17 -20.03 13.21
N ALA A 722 10.30 -19.45 14.05
CA ALA A 722 9.84 -20.06 15.30
C ALA A 722 8.76 -21.15 15.08
N VAL A 723 9.18 -22.31 14.58
CA VAL A 723 8.36 -23.54 14.47
C VAL A 723 7.89 -24.01 15.86
N GLY A 724 6.61 -24.43 15.97
CA GLY A 724 6.11 -25.09 17.19
C GLY A 724 4.67 -24.77 17.65
N SER A 725 3.87 -24.04 16.87
CA SER A 725 2.45 -23.78 17.20
C SER A 725 1.51 -24.79 16.53
N SER A 726 0.52 -25.33 17.26
CA SER A 726 -0.53 -26.24 16.72
C SER A 726 -1.36 -25.65 15.57
N LEU A 727 -1.31 -24.33 15.39
CA LEU A 727 -1.91 -23.57 14.29
C LEU A 727 -1.34 -23.96 12.90
N SER A 728 -0.17 -24.61 12.85
CA SER A 728 0.48 -25.12 11.64
C SER A 728 -0.46 -25.92 10.72
N ASN A 729 -1.32 -26.76 11.31
CA ASN A 729 -2.21 -27.67 10.59
C ASN A 729 -3.25 -26.95 9.71
N PHE A 730 -3.50 -25.66 9.97
CA PHE A 730 -4.48 -24.83 9.26
C PHE A 730 -3.84 -23.94 8.18
N LEU A 731 -2.52 -23.69 8.21
CA LEU A 731 -1.80 -22.77 7.31
C LEU A 731 -1.29 -23.43 6.01
N LYS A 732 -2.11 -24.27 5.38
CA LYS A 732 -1.73 -25.02 4.17
C LYS A 732 -1.73 -24.11 2.94
N PRO A 733 -0.63 -23.98 2.17
CA PRO A 733 -0.60 -23.11 0.99
C PRO A 733 -1.69 -23.45 -0.03
N TYR A 734 -2.25 -22.45 -0.72
CA TYR A 734 -3.36 -22.62 -1.67
C TYR A 734 -2.99 -23.37 -2.96
N MET A 735 -1.72 -23.76 -3.16
CA MET A 735 -1.22 -24.52 -4.33
C MET A 735 -1.54 -23.85 -5.68
N ILE A 736 -1.53 -22.51 -5.72
CA ILE A 736 -1.86 -21.70 -6.91
C ILE A 736 -0.94 -22.01 -8.08
N ASP A 737 0.31 -22.43 -7.83
CA ASP A 737 1.30 -22.88 -8.81
C ASP A 737 0.75 -23.95 -9.77
N ARG A 738 -0.05 -24.89 -9.23
CA ARG A 738 -0.63 -26.01 -10.00
C ARG A 738 -1.69 -25.54 -11.00
N PHE A 739 -2.41 -24.47 -10.66
CA PHE A 739 -3.47 -23.91 -11.48
C PHE A 739 -2.95 -22.79 -12.41
N SER A 740 -1.92 -22.06 -12.00
CA SER A 740 -1.33 -20.98 -12.78
C SER A 740 -0.38 -21.47 -13.87
N SER A 741 0.42 -22.51 -13.61
CA SER A 741 1.50 -22.92 -14.52
C SER A 741 1.04 -23.23 -15.97
N PRO A 742 -0.06 -23.98 -16.21
CA PRO A 742 -0.56 -24.19 -17.56
C PRO A 742 -0.98 -22.89 -18.26
N VAL A 743 -1.56 -21.95 -17.51
CA VAL A 743 -2.01 -20.64 -18.01
C VAL A 743 -0.81 -19.73 -18.34
N ILE A 744 0.23 -19.74 -17.51
CA ILE A 744 1.48 -19.01 -17.76
C ILE A 744 2.17 -19.56 -19.01
N LEU A 745 2.26 -20.88 -19.16
CA LEU A 745 2.88 -21.51 -20.33
C LEU A 745 2.10 -21.27 -21.63
N GLN A 746 0.77 -21.30 -21.59
CA GLN A 746 -0.07 -20.92 -22.74
C GLN A 746 0.10 -19.43 -23.12
N TRP A 747 0.12 -18.54 -22.13
CA TRP A 747 0.36 -17.11 -22.37
C TRP A 747 1.77 -16.86 -22.94
N LEU A 748 2.81 -17.50 -22.39
CA LEU A 748 4.18 -17.42 -22.92
C LEU A 748 4.25 -17.92 -24.38
N HIS A 749 3.64 -19.06 -24.70
CA HIS A 749 3.60 -19.55 -26.09
C HIS A 749 2.94 -18.54 -27.03
N ALA A 750 1.83 -17.91 -26.62
CA ALA A 750 1.19 -16.87 -27.41
C ALA A 750 2.11 -15.64 -27.60
N GLN A 751 2.82 -15.20 -26.55
CA GLN A 751 3.78 -14.11 -26.70
C GLN A 751 5.00 -14.46 -27.55
N HIS A 752 5.51 -15.70 -27.48
CA HIS A 752 6.64 -16.10 -28.32
C HIS A 752 6.29 -16.02 -29.81
N GLU A 753 5.10 -16.49 -30.22
CA GLU A 753 4.62 -16.32 -31.59
C GLU A 753 4.40 -14.85 -31.95
N ASN A 754 3.82 -14.04 -31.05
CA ASN A 754 3.65 -12.59 -31.26
C ASN A 754 5.00 -11.88 -31.50
N VAL A 755 5.95 -12.03 -30.57
CA VAL A 755 7.29 -11.40 -30.63
C VAL A 755 8.03 -11.86 -31.90
N LEU A 756 7.91 -13.15 -32.26
CA LEU A 756 8.52 -13.70 -33.47
C LEU A 756 7.87 -13.17 -34.76
N GLU A 757 6.55 -12.97 -34.80
CA GLU A 757 5.86 -12.37 -35.94
C GLU A 757 6.16 -10.89 -36.08
N TRP A 758 6.10 -10.12 -34.99
CA TRP A 758 6.50 -8.71 -34.97
C TRP A 758 7.95 -8.55 -35.43
N THR A 759 8.88 -9.37 -34.94
CA THR A 759 10.28 -9.36 -35.41
C THR A 759 10.39 -9.55 -36.92
N LYS A 760 9.63 -10.48 -37.51
CA LYS A 760 9.62 -10.70 -38.98
C LYS A 760 9.07 -9.48 -39.73
N ARG A 761 7.91 -8.96 -39.33
CA ARG A 761 7.28 -7.76 -39.94
C ARG A 761 8.20 -6.54 -39.86
N THR A 762 8.84 -6.35 -38.71
CA THR A 762 9.76 -5.24 -38.44
C THR A 762 11.10 -5.39 -39.18
N ILE A 763 11.52 -6.61 -39.53
CA ILE A 763 12.60 -6.88 -40.49
C ILE A 763 12.20 -6.56 -41.94
N GLU A 764 10.98 -6.89 -42.36
CA GLU A 764 10.51 -6.70 -43.74
C GLU A 764 10.43 -5.22 -44.17
N ILE A 765 10.34 -4.29 -43.20
CA ILE A 765 10.27 -2.84 -43.42
C ILE A 765 11.61 -2.09 -43.19
N GLU A 766 12.70 -2.79 -42.85
CA GLU A 766 13.96 -2.14 -42.48
C GLU A 766 14.84 -1.78 -43.70
N ASP A 767 15.04 -0.47 -43.90
CA ASP A 767 15.87 0.09 -44.97
C ASP A 767 17.34 0.31 -44.58
N TRP A 768 17.71 0.20 -43.30
CA TRP A 768 19.04 0.46 -42.71
C TRP A 768 19.46 1.94 -42.72
N GLU A 769 18.53 2.83 -42.36
CA GLU A 769 18.80 4.23 -42.04
C GLU A 769 18.98 4.40 -40.51
N PRO A 770 19.76 5.39 -40.02
CA PRO A 770 19.92 5.64 -38.59
C PRO A 770 18.65 6.25 -37.98
N LEU A 771 18.27 5.81 -36.77
CA LEU A 771 17.08 6.30 -36.05
C LEU A 771 17.13 7.81 -35.77
N SER A 772 18.30 8.37 -35.43
CA SER A 772 18.52 9.83 -35.33
C SER A 772 20.01 10.20 -35.39
N SER A 773 20.33 11.49 -35.35
CA SER A 773 21.69 12.02 -35.21
C SER A 773 22.43 11.55 -33.95
N HIS A 774 21.70 11.10 -32.92
CA HIS A 774 22.27 10.60 -31.66
C HIS A 774 22.12 9.09 -31.50
N GLN A 775 21.11 8.48 -32.12
CA GLN A 775 20.87 7.03 -32.12
C GLN A 775 21.14 6.47 -33.51
N LYS A 776 22.38 6.05 -33.73
CA LYS A 776 22.90 5.64 -35.05
C LYS A 776 22.58 4.19 -35.43
N GLN A 777 21.81 3.47 -34.61
CA GLN A 777 21.33 2.11 -34.85
C GLN A 777 20.05 2.06 -35.70
N ALA A 778 19.72 0.87 -36.22
CA ALA A 778 18.52 0.61 -37.01
C ALA A 778 17.24 0.73 -36.17
N THR A 779 16.16 1.23 -36.78
CA THR A 779 14.88 1.47 -36.11
C THR A 779 14.21 0.18 -35.65
N SER A 780 14.28 -0.86 -36.48
CA SER A 780 13.71 -2.19 -36.24
C SER A 780 14.18 -2.84 -34.94
N MET A 781 15.47 -2.78 -34.64
CA MET A 781 16.02 -3.43 -33.45
C MET A 781 15.59 -2.76 -32.14
N VAL A 782 15.41 -1.44 -32.14
CA VAL A 782 14.89 -0.70 -30.99
C VAL A 782 13.45 -1.12 -30.69
N GLU A 783 12.61 -1.27 -31.72
CA GLU A 783 11.22 -1.75 -31.56
C GLU A 783 11.15 -3.22 -31.13
N VAL A 784 12.05 -4.09 -31.63
CA VAL A 784 12.12 -5.50 -31.18
C VAL A 784 12.52 -5.59 -29.70
N PHE A 785 13.49 -4.78 -29.23
CA PHE A 785 13.81 -4.72 -27.80
C PHE A 785 12.67 -4.13 -26.97
N ARG A 786 12.01 -3.06 -27.43
CA ARG A 786 10.83 -2.49 -26.73
C ARG A 786 9.73 -3.53 -26.52
N ILE A 787 9.46 -4.37 -27.52
CA ILE A 787 8.46 -5.45 -27.44
C ILE A 787 8.93 -6.58 -26.49
N VAL A 788 10.24 -6.88 -26.45
CA VAL A 788 10.83 -7.83 -25.50
C VAL A 788 10.73 -7.32 -24.06
N GLU A 789 11.08 -6.06 -23.81
CA GLU A 789 10.94 -5.40 -22.50
C GLU A 789 9.48 -5.40 -22.03
N GLU A 790 8.54 -5.00 -22.90
CA GLU A 790 7.10 -5.04 -22.61
C GLU A 790 6.61 -6.47 -22.27
N THR A 791 7.20 -7.49 -22.90
CA THR A 791 6.90 -8.91 -22.61
C THR A 791 7.46 -9.35 -21.26
N ILE A 792 8.68 -8.92 -20.91
CA ILE A 792 9.32 -9.17 -19.61
C ILE A 792 8.53 -8.51 -18.48
N ASP A 793 8.13 -7.25 -18.66
CA ASP A 793 7.30 -6.52 -17.70
C ASP A 793 5.95 -7.20 -17.51
N GLN A 794 5.25 -7.61 -18.58
CA GLN A 794 3.98 -8.34 -18.45
C GLN A 794 4.13 -9.72 -17.79
N PHE A 795 5.30 -10.36 -17.91
CA PHE A 795 5.60 -11.63 -17.25
C PHE A 795 5.77 -11.44 -15.73
N PHE A 796 6.63 -10.51 -15.30
CA PHE A 796 6.88 -10.27 -13.87
C PHE A 796 5.70 -9.58 -13.15
N ASN A 797 4.99 -8.66 -13.80
CA ASN A 797 3.80 -8.01 -13.23
C ASN A 797 2.55 -8.92 -13.19
N SER A 798 2.64 -10.16 -13.67
CA SER A 798 1.50 -11.08 -13.76
C SER A 798 0.84 -11.46 -12.43
N SER A 799 1.47 -11.15 -11.29
CA SER A 799 1.02 -11.48 -9.92
C SER A 799 0.85 -12.98 -9.61
N LEU A 800 1.27 -13.86 -10.52
CA LEU A 800 1.19 -15.31 -10.36
C LEU A 800 2.51 -15.88 -9.79
N PRO A 801 2.48 -17.06 -9.14
CA PRO A 801 3.71 -17.76 -8.79
C PRO A 801 4.42 -18.22 -10.08
N LEU A 802 5.66 -17.77 -10.26
CA LEU A 802 6.56 -18.12 -11.35
C LEU A 802 7.56 -19.19 -10.91
N ASP A 803 8.14 -19.90 -11.87
CA ASP A 803 9.11 -20.98 -11.62
C ASP A 803 10.15 -21.02 -12.75
N THR A 804 11.30 -21.65 -12.49
CA THR A 804 12.43 -21.87 -13.39
C THR A 804 12.03 -22.37 -14.78
N VAL A 805 10.99 -23.21 -14.90
CA VAL A 805 10.44 -23.66 -16.20
C VAL A 805 9.85 -22.48 -16.99
N HIS A 806 9.13 -21.58 -16.31
CA HIS A 806 8.55 -20.39 -16.92
C HIS A 806 9.62 -19.39 -17.36
N LEU A 807 10.64 -19.14 -16.51
CA LEU A 807 11.80 -18.31 -16.85
C LEU A 807 12.55 -18.86 -18.08
N ARG A 808 12.90 -20.15 -18.07
CA ARG A 808 13.59 -20.81 -19.18
C ARG A 808 12.81 -20.70 -20.49
N SER A 809 11.48 -20.81 -20.42
CA SER A 809 10.60 -20.63 -21.58
C SER A 809 10.71 -19.21 -22.13
N LEU A 810 10.58 -18.17 -21.29
CA LEU A 810 10.74 -16.76 -21.70
C LEU A 810 12.11 -16.48 -22.35
N LEU A 811 13.20 -16.98 -21.74
CA LEU A 811 14.56 -16.81 -22.26
C LEU A 811 14.72 -17.47 -23.64
N ILE A 812 14.13 -18.64 -23.88
CA ILE A 812 14.08 -19.28 -25.20
C ILE A 812 13.29 -18.44 -26.20
N GLY A 813 12.15 -17.86 -25.79
CA GLY A 813 11.34 -16.96 -26.62
C GLY A 813 12.14 -15.76 -27.12
N ILE A 814 12.70 -14.97 -26.20
CA ILE A 814 13.55 -13.79 -26.50
C ILE A 814 14.74 -14.18 -27.38
N THR A 815 15.40 -15.28 -27.04
CA THR A 815 16.55 -15.77 -27.81
C THR A 815 16.17 -16.15 -29.24
N SER A 816 14.98 -16.72 -29.44
CA SER A 816 14.53 -17.15 -30.77
C SER A 816 14.27 -15.98 -31.73
N SER A 817 13.70 -14.87 -31.25
CA SER A 817 13.49 -13.67 -32.07
C SER A 817 14.82 -12.99 -32.42
N LEU A 818 15.71 -12.82 -31.43
CA LEU A 818 17.06 -12.26 -31.66
C LEU A 818 17.89 -13.11 -32.64
N ARG A 819 17.81 -14.45 -32.56
CA ARG A 819 18.48 -15.34 -33.54
C ARG A 819 17.92 -15.17 -34.95
N VAL A 820 16.61 -15.00 -35.12
CA VAL A 820 16.00 -14.72 -36.44
C VAL A 820 16.46 -13.37 -37.00
N TYR A 821 16.58 -12.34 -36.15
CA TYR A 821 17.09 -11.03 -36.56
C TYR A 821 18.57 -11.08 -36.98
N LEU A 822 19.44 -11.76 -36.20
CA LEU A 822 20.84 -11.94 -36.56
C LEU A 822 21.03 -12.76 -37.85
N LEU A 823 20.30 -13.88 -38.00
CA LEU A 823 20.31 -14.68 -39.24
C LEU A 823 19.90 -13.85 -40.46
N HIS A 824 18.99 -12.87 -40.29
CA HIS A 824 18.66 -11.95 -41.38
C HIS A 824 19.86 -11.06 -41.77
N ILE A 825 20.60 -10.50 -40.81
CA ILE A 825 21.81 -9.71 -41.09
C ILE A 825 22.90 -10.56 -41.76
N GLU A 826 23.12 -11.80 -41.30
CA GLU A 826 24.05 -12.74 -41.93
C GLU A 826 23.63 -13.09 -43.37
N SER A 827 22.33 -13.34 -43.62
CA SER A 827 21.81 -13.69 -44.94
C SER A 827 21.97 -12.61 -46.02
N GLN A 828 22.21 -11.36 -45.61
CA GLN A 828 22.43 -10.23 -46.52
C GLN A 828 23.90 -10.02 -46.92
N GLN A 829 24.86 -10.76 -46.35
CA GLN A 829 26.29 -10.53 -46.61
C GLN A 829 26.75 -11.04 -47.99
N VAL A 830 27.80 -10.42 -48.53
CA VAL A 830 28.43 -10.81 -49.81
C VAL A 830 29.90 -11.19 -49.55
N PRO A 831 30.43 -12.28 -50.13
CA PRO A 831 31.83 -12.65 -49.94
C PRO A 831 32.82 -11.57 -50.40
N ARG A 832 33.80 -11.24 -49.56
CA ARG A 832 34.85 -10.23 -49.83
C ARG A 832 35.52 -10.41 -51.19
N ALA A 833 35.78 -11.65 -51.60
CA ALA A 833 36.42 -12.00 -52.86
C ALA A 833 35.63 -11.53 -54.11
N THR A 834 34.32 -11.31 -54.01
CA THR A 834 33.47 -10.87 -55.11
C THR A 834 33.65 -9.38 -55.47
N LEU A 835 34.28 -8.59 -54.59
CA LEU A 835 34.58 -7.17 -54.83
C LEU A 835 35.95 -6.95 -55.48
N LEU A 836 36.89 -7.88 -55.32
CA LEU A 836 38.27 -7.69 -55.75
C LEU A 836 38.38 -7.72 -57.28
N PRO A 837 39.04 -6.74 -57.92
CA PRO A 837 39.25 -6.74 -59.36
C PRO A 837 40.19 -7.87 -59.78
N THR A 838 39.84 -8.56 -60.86
CA THR A 838 40.71 -9.56 -61.50
C THR A 838 42.02 -8.91 -61.96
N ALA A 839 43.16 -9.47 -61.55
CA ALA A 839 44.48 -9.02 -61.98
C ALA A 839 44.58 -8.95 -63.52
N PRO A 840 45.09 -7.85 -64.10
CA PRO A 840 45.24 -7.71 -65.54
C PRO A 840 46.38 -8.59 -66.07
N VAL A 841 46.39 -8.80 -67.39
CA VAL A 841 47.44 -9.58 -68.06
C VAL A 841 48.80 -8.89 -67.88
N LEU A 842 49.81 -9.65 -67.48
CA LEU A 842 51.19 -9.14 -67.36
C LEU A 842 51.72 -8.72 -68.73
N THR A 843 52.13 -7.46 -68.83
CA THR A 843 52.79 -6.88 -70.00
C THR A 843 54.14 -6.31 -69.60
N ARG A 844 55.13 -6.37 -70.48
CA ARG A 844 56.40 -5.65 -70.29
C ARG A 844 56.32 -4.23 -70.86
N TYR A 845 56.99 -3.28 -70.21
CA TYR A 845 57.06 -1.90 -70.70
C TYR A 845 57.56 -1.82 -72.15
N ALA A 846 56.92 -0.99 -72.97
CA ALA A 846 57.46 -0.50 -74.23
C ALA A 846 57.02 0.94 -74.50
N GLU A 847 57.92 1.73 -75.09
CA GLU A 847 57.66 3.13 -75.40
C GLU A 847 56.88 3.25 -76.73
N SER A 848 55.67 3.81 -76.65
CA SER A 848 54.75 3.95 -77.78
C SER A 848 55.11 5.16 -78.65
N ILE A 849 55.34 4.95 -79.95
CA ILE A 849 55.83 5.96 -80.91
C ILE A 849 54.83 7.12 -81.12
N ASN A 850 53.55 6.97 -80.75
CA ASN A 850 52.51 7.99 -80.92
C ASN A 850 51.83 8.33 -79.58
N PRO A 851 52.12 9.48 -78.95
CA PRO A 851 51.67 9.80 -77.59
C PRO A 851 50.20 10.26 -77.50
N PHE A 852 49.48 10.41 -78.62
CA PHE A 852 48.11 10.94 -78.65
C PHE A 852 47.00 9.86 -78.69
N ALA A 853 47.36 8.58 -78.70
CA ALA A 853 46.38 7.48 -78.61
C ALA A 853 45.73 7.46 -77.22
N ARG A 854 44.43 7.78 -77.15
CA ARG A 854 43.63 7.65 -75.92
C ARG A 854 43.45 6.18 -75.57
N ARG A 855 44.34 5.64 -74.72
CA ARG A 855 44.22 4.31 -74.12
C ARG A 855 42.81 4.13 -73.54
N LYS A 856 42.12 3.06 -73.90
CA LYS A 856 40.69 2.93 -73.58
C LYS A 856 40.46 2.77 -72.06
N LEU A 857 39.21 2.95 -71.65
CA LEU A 857 38.77 2.49 -70.34
C LEU A 857 38.86 0.96 -70.32
N ILE A 858 39.35 0.38 -69.22
CA ILE A 858 39.20 -1.05 -68.97
C ILE A 858 37.70 -1.26 -68.70
N GLU A 859 36.99 -1.95 -69.59
CA GLU A 859 35.56 -2.20 -69.37
C GLU A 859 35.39 -3.07 -68.12
N PRO A 860 34.58 -2.65 -67.13
CA PRO A 860 34.47 -3.36 -65.87
C PRO A 860 33.78 -4.72 -66.07
N THR A 861 34.39 -5.77 -65.53
CA THR A 861 33.88 -7.14 -65.56
C THR A 861 32.44 -7.18 -65.04
N ILE A 862 31.49 -7.60 -65.88
CA ILE A 862 30.05 -7.53 -65.56
C ILE A 862 29.76 -8.43 -64.36
N CYS A 863 29.41 -7.81 -63.23
CA CYS A 863 28.98 -8.51 -62.02
C CYS A 863 27.54 -9.03 -62.20
N GLU A 864 27.24 -10.21 -61.68
CA GLU A 864 25.90 -10.80 -61.79
C GLU A 864 24.81 -9.88 -61.22
N GLU A 865 23.68 -9.77 -61.90
CA GLU A 865 22.60 -8.82 -61.57
C GLU A 865 22.07 -8.98 -60.12
N LYS A 866 22.03 -10.22 -59.62
CA LYS A 866 21.67 -10.53 -58.22
C LYS A 866 22.67 -9.91 -57.23
N VAL A 867 23.96 -10.10 -57.47
CA VAL A 867 25.03 -9.54 -56.65
C VAL A 867 25.04 -8.02 -56.74
N SER A 868 24.87 -7.44 -57.93
CA SER A 868 24.73 -5.99 -58.12
C SER A 868 23.58 -5.41 -57.29
N ASN A 869 22.43 -6.08 -57.23
CA ASN A 869 21.28 -5.62 -56.46
C ASN A 869 21.44 -5.83 -54.93
N GLN A 870 22.18 -6.85 -54.48
CA GLN A 870 22.61 -6.95 -53.08
C GLN A 870 23.62 -5.84 -52.72
N LEU A 871 24.60 -5.58 -53.58
CA LEU A 871 25.60 -4.53 -53.37
C LEU A 871 24.98 -3.13 -53.31
N LYS A 872 23.87 -2.85 -54.01
CA LYS A 872 23.12 -1.59 -53.83
C LYS A 872 22.51 -1.42 -52.43
N LYS A 873 22.26 -2.52 -51.70
CA LYS A 873 21.79 -2.53 -50.30
C LYS A 873 22.92 -2.55 -49.25
N LEU A 874 24.18 -2.66 -49.69
CA LEU A 874 25.37 -2.73 -48.83
C LEU A 874 26.32 -1.55 -49.09
N THR A 875 25.78 -0.33 -49.03
CA THR A 875 26.58 0.90 -49.00
C THR A 875 27.27 1.07 -47.65
N VAL A 876 28.39 1.80 -47.59
CA VAL A 876 29.17 2.04 -46.36
C VAL A 876 28.28 2.54 -45.21
N ALA A 877 27.43 3.54 -45.46
CA ALA A 877 26.45 4.03 -44.49
C ALA A 877 25.56 2.93 -43.87
N LYS A 878 24.96 2.06 -44.70
CA LYS A 878 24.09 0.96 -44.24
C LYS A 878 24.87 -0.13 -43.50
N LEU A 879 26.16 -0.29 -43.80
CA LEU A 879 27.07 -1.17 -43.06
C LEU A 879 27.43 -0.58 -41.69
N CYS A 880 27.63 0.74 -41.57
CA CYS A 880 27.79 1.42 -40.28
C CYS A 880 26.56 1.25 -39.38
N VAL A 881 25.35 1.49 -39.91
CA VAL A 881 24.08 1.28 -39.16
C VAL A 881 23.94 -0.17 -38.69
N LYS A 882 24.31 -1.16 -39.52
CA LYS A 882 24.36 -2.58 -39.13
C LYS A 882 25.35 -2.86 -38.01
N LEU A 883 26.57 -2.32 -38.08
CA LEU A 883 27.59 -2.47 -37.03
C LEU A 883 27.12 -1.86 -35.70
N ASN A 884 26.54 -0.66 -35.72
CA ASN A 884 25.94 -0.04 -34.53
C ASN A 884 24.81 -0.89 -33.97
N THR A 885 23.99 -1.50 -34.83
CA THR A 885 22.87 -2.36 -34.42
C THR A 885 23.36 -3.64 -33.76
N LEU A 886 24.44 -4.25 -34.27
CA LEU A 886 25.06 -5.43 -33.66
C LEU A 886 25.71 -5.11 -32.31
N GLN A 887 26.30 -3.92 -32.17
CA GLN A 887 26.80 -3.44 -30.89
C GLN A 887 25.66 -3.19 -29.89
N TYR A 888 24.62 -2.48 -30.31
CA TYR A 888 23.40 -2.23 -29.53
C TYR A 888 22.72 -3.54 -29.08
N ILE A 889 22.68 -4.59 -29.92
CA ILE A 889 22.19 -5.92 -29.52
C ILE A 889 22.96 -6.50 -28.34
N ARG A 890 24.28 -6.32 -28.28
CA ARG A 890 25.11 -6.81 -27.18
C ARG A 890 24.82 -6.02 -25.91
N ASP A 891 24.88 -4.69 -26.00
CA ASP A 891 24.73 -3.78 -24.87
C ASP A 891 23.32 -3.85 -24.24
N GLN A 892 22.28 -4.07 -25.05
CA GLN A 892 20.92 -4.30 -24.56
C GLN A 892 20.72 -5.71 -23.99
N LEU A 893 21.33 -6.74 -24.57
CA LEU A 893 21.20 -8.11 -24.07
C LEU A 893 21.81 -8.27 -22.69
N ASP A 894 22.97 -7.65 -22.43
CA ASP A 894 23.60 -7.64 -21.11
C ASP A 894 22.76 -6.82 -20.09
N SER A 895 22.13 -5.72 -20.53
CA SER A 895 21.19 -4.95 -19.69
C SER A 895 19.91 -5.74 -19.35
N ILE A 896 19.36 -6.48 -20.31
CA ILE A 896 18.15 -7.31 -20.13
C ILE A 896 18.46 -8.53 -19.26
N GLU A 897 19.63 -9.15 -19.41
CA GLU A 897 20.08 -10.26 -18.56
C GLU A 897 20.10 -9.85 -17.08
N GLU A 898 20.74 -8.73 -16.75
CA GLU A 898 20.80 -8.23 -15.37
C GLU A 898 19.42 -7.76 -14.86
N GLY A 899 18.59 -7.14 -15.71
CA GLY A 899 17.21 -6.77 -15.36
C GLY A 899 16.31 -7.97 -15.03
N ILE A 900 16.42 -9.06 -15.81
CA ILE A 900 15.71 -10.31 -15.54
C ILE A 900 16.25 -10.98 -14.27
N LYS A 901 17.57 -11.03 -14.05
CA LYS A 901 18.18 -11.59 -12.82
C LYS A 901 17.70 -10.84 -11.57
N GLN A 902 17.73 -9.51 -11.57
CA GLN A 902 17.26 -8.69 -10.45
C GLN A 902 15.76 -8.93 -10.17
N SER A 903 14.94 -8.99 -11.22
CA SER A 903 13.51 -9.31 -11.12
C SER A 903 13.28 -10.74 -10.59
N TRP A 904 14.15 -11.69 -10.93
CA TRP A 904 14.08 -13.08 -10.46
C TRP A 904 14.37 -13.23 -8.97
N VAL A 905 15.29 -12.43 -8.40
CA VAL A 905 15.54 -12.42 -6.95
C VAL A 905 14.28 -12.07 -6.14
N HIS A 906 13.44 -11.17 -6.66
CA HIS A 906 12.14 -10.88 -6.04
C HIS A 906 11.20 -12.09 -6.09
N VAL A 907 11.12 -12.80 -7.22
CA VAL A 907 10.35 -14.05 -7.35
C VAL A 907 10.84 -15.12 -6.38
N GLN A 908 12.15 -15.34 -6.26
CA GLN A 908 12.74 -16.27 -5.29
C GLN A 908 12.38 -15.90 -3.85
N SER A 909 12.36 -14.60 -3.51
CA SER A 909 11.99 -14.15 -2.17
C SER A 909 10.52 -14.44 -1.83
N ALA A 910 9.62 -14.29 -2.81
CA ALA A 910 8.21 -14.65 -2.68
C ALA A 910 8.02 -16.18 -2.57
N MET A 911 8.72 -16.96 -3.40
CA MET A 911 8.70 -18.43 -3.33
C MET A 911 9.18 -18.93 -1.95
N GLY A 912 10.23 -18.32 -1.38
CA GLY A 912 10.72 -18.64 -0.04
C GLY A 912 9.70 -18.39 1.09
N LEU A 913 8.80 -17.41 0.93
CA LEU A 913 7.70 -17.17 1.88
C LEU A 913 6.59 -18.24 1.77
N LEU A 914 6.33 -18.77 0.57
CA LEU A 914 5.38 -19.87 0.37
C LEU A 914 5.96 -21.22 0.83
N ASP A 915 7.23 -21.50 0.54
CA ASP A 915 7.94 -22.67 1.10
C ASP A 915 8.01 -22.59 2.64
N TYR A 916 8.09 -21.40 3.25
CA TYR A 916 7.98 -21.21 4.71
C TYR A 916 6.60 -21.63 5.26
N LEU A 917 5.50 -21.23 4.61
CA LEU A 917 4.16 -21.71 4.98
C LEU A 917 4.08 -23.25 4.86
N SER A 918 4.59 -23.82 3.76
CA SER A 918 4.63 -25.28 3.58
C SER A 918 5.43 -25.97 4.68
N TYR A 919 6.59 -25.44 5.05
CA TYR A 919 7.46 -26.00 6.09
C TYR A 919 6.80 -25.95 7.48
N MET A 920 6.10 -24.85 7.80
CA MET A 920 5.32 -24.75 9.04
C MET A 920 4.27 -25.85 9.16
N THR A 921 3.65 -26.29 8.05
CA THR A 921 2.63 -27.37 8.06
C THR A 921 3.20 -28.79 8.18
N SER A 922 4.49 -28.99 7.90
CA SER A 922 5.09 -30.32 7.83
C SER A 922 5.80 -30.72 9.12
N GLU A 923 5.10 -31.43 10.01
CA GLU A 923 5.74 -32.06 11.16
C GLU A 923 6.78 -33.11 10.71
N GLY A 924 8.06 -32.83 10.92
CA GLY A 924 9.12 -33.84 10.99
C GLY A 924 9.83 -34.25 9.69
N VAL A 925 9.63 -33.58 8.54
CA VAL A 925 10.39 -33.88 7.31
C VAL A 925 11.35 -32.74 6.97
N THR A 926 12.65 -32.94 7.22
CA THR A 926 13.72 -32.01 6.81
C THR A 926 14.05 -32.13 5.33
N SER A 927 13.05 -32.08 4.45
CA SER A 927 13.25 -31.84 3.04
C SER A 927 13.65 -30.38 2.86
N LYS A 928 14.95 -30.09 3.00
CA LYS A 928 15.54 -28.99 2.23
C LYS A 928 15.25 -29.29 0.76
N LYS A 929 14.17 -28.73 0.22
CA LYS A 929 14.21 -28.24 -1.16
C LYS A 929 15.43 -27.35 -1.20
N LEU A 930 16.46 -27.82 -1.89
CA LEU A 930 17.67 -27.03 -2.09
C LEU A 930 17.19 -25.72 -2.74
N LYS A 931 17.62 -24.56 -2.22
CA LYS A 931 17.55 -23.34 -3.04
C LYS A 931 18.19 -23.73 -4.38
N PRO A 932 17.57 -23.47 -5.55
CA PRO A 932 18.30 -23.61 -6.80
C PRO A 932 19.59 -22.81 -6.62
N SER A 933 20.75 -23.46 -6.72
CA SER A 933 22.02 -22.75 -6.58
C SER A 933 22.07 -21.69 -7.67
N ASP A 934 22.69 -20.55 -7.38
CA ASP A 934 22.74 -19.45 -8.34
C ASP A 934 23.40 -19.92 -9.66
N GLU A 935 24.34 -20.88 -9.55
CA GLU A 935 24.90 -21.72 -10.63
C GLU A 935 23.86 -22.31 -11.61
N LEU A 936 22.75 -22.87 -11.10
CA LEU A 936 21.67 -23.47 -11.91
C LEU A 936 20.79 -22.42 -12.62
N ILE A 937 20.84 -21.17 -12.16
CA ILE A 937 20.12 -20.05 -12.76
C ILE A 937 21.01 -19.37 -13.81
N ASP A 938 22.29 -19.18 -13.50
CA ASP A 938 23.30 -18.74 -14.49
C ASP A 938 23.41 -19.73 -15.67
N GLU A 939 23.27 -21.05 -15.43
CA GLU A 939 23.18 -22.05 -16.50
C GLU A 939 22.04 -21.75 -17.51
N LEU A 940 20.91 -21.16 -17.06
CA LEU A 940 19.81 -20.78 -17.96
C LEU A 940 20.15 -19.59 -18.86
N PHE A 941 21.00 -18.66 -18.40
CA PHE A 941 21.40 -17.48 -19.17
C PHE A 941 22.46 -17.77 -20.23
N THR A 942 23.15 -18.92 -20.18
CA THR A 942 24.06 -19.38 -21.26
C THR A 942 23.42 -19.44 -22.65
N ILE A 943 22.08 -19.49 -22.72
CA ILE A 943 21.29 -19.43 -23.95
C ILE A 943 21.53 -18.09 -24.72
N PHE A 944 21.86 -17.01 -24.01
CA PHE A 944 22.26 -15.71 -24.57
C PHE A 944 23.71 -15.69 -25.10
N ASP A 945 24.61 -16.57 -24.63
CA ASP A 945 25.99 -16.65 -25.11
C ASP A 945 26.06 -16.93 -26.61
N ASP A 946 25.16 -17.77 -27.12
CA ASP A 946 25.00 -18.02 -28.55
C ASP A 946 24.66 -16.74 -29.33
N VAL A 947 23.77 -15.90 -28.79
CA VAL A 947 23.35 -14.64 -29.42
C VAL A 947 24.51 -13.64 -29.44
N ARG A 948 25.21 -13.48 -28.30
CA ARG A 948 26.42 -12.65 -28.22
C ARG A 948 27.51 -13.15 -29.19
N ARG A 949 27.70 -14.47 -29.31
CA ARG A 949 28.68 -15.10 -30.23
C ARG A 949 28.32 -14.88 -31.70
N THR A 950 27.06 -15.08 -32.10
CA THR A 950 26.61 -14.79 -33.47
C THR A 950 26.71 -13.30 -33.80
N ALA A 951 26.37 -12.39 -32.85
CA ALA A 951 26.51 -10.95 -33.06
C ALA A 951 27.98 -10.53 -33.26
N VAL A 952 28.92 -11.08 -32.47
CA VAL A 952 30.37 -10.83 -32.65
C VAL A 952 30.86 -11.38 -34.00
N ASN A 953 30.54 -12.64 -34.33
CA ASN A 953 30.92 -13.23 -35.63
C ASN A 953 30.38 -12.39 -36.80
N THR A 954 29.12 -11.95 -36.74
CA THR A 954 28.51 -11.08 -37.75
C THR A 954 29.26 -9.74 -37.84
N THR A 955 29.60 -9.14 -36.70
CA THR A 955 30.37 -7.89 -36.61
C THR A 955 31.71 -8.04 -37.32
N ASP A 956 32.46 -9.10 -37.05
CA ASP A 956 33.73 -9.40 -37.73
C ASP A 956 33.58 -9.58 -39.24
N THR A 957 32.52 -10.22 -39.73
CA THR A 957 32.29 -10.33 -41.18
C THR A 957 32.04 -8.97 -41.83
N ILE A 958 31.27 -8.09 -41.20
CA ILE A 958 30.98 -6.75 -41.72
C ILE A 958 32.21 -5.84 -41.63
N LEU A 959 32.98 -5.88 -40.53
CA LEU A 959 34.23 -5.14 -40.37
C LEU A 959 35.25 -5.51 -41.46
N ASN A 960 35.39 -6.79 -41.81
CA ASN A 960 36.27 -7.21 -42.89
C ASN A 960 35.72 -6.93 -44.31
N PHE A 961 34.40 -6.68 -44.44
CA PHE A 961 33.77 -6.29 -45.71
C PHE A 961 33.80 -4.78 -45.96
N ILE A 962 33.52 -3.93 -44.95
CA ILE A 962 33.26 -2.49 -45.12
C ILE A 962 34.44 -1.71 -45.74
N GLY A 963 35.68 -1.99 -45.33
CA GLY A 963 36.86 -1.38 -45.97
C GLY A 963 37.04 -1.82 -47.42
N THR A 964 36.83 -3.11 -47.70
CA THR A 964 36.89 -3.64 -49.07
C THR A 964 35.79 -3.02 -49.94
N ARG A 965 34.60 -2.80 -49.38
CA ARG A 965 33.48 -2.13 -50.03
C ARG A 965 33.83 -0.69 -50.41
N ALA A 966 34.32 0.09 -49.45
CA ALA A 966 34.72 1.48 -49.66
C ALA A 966 35.77 1.62 -50.78
N VAL A 967 36.84 0.82 -50.75
CA VAL A 967 37.97 0.98 -51.68
C VAL A 967 37.75 0.28 -53.02
N PHE A 968 37.33 -0.98 -53.02
CA PHE A 968 37.24 -1.81 -54.24
C PHE A 968 35.89 -1.77 -54.94
N CYS A 969 34.87 -1.13 -54.35
CA CYS A 969 33.58 -0.88 -55.00
C CYS A 969 33.32 0.63 -55.17
N ASP A 970 33.23 1.38 -54.06
CA ASP A 970 32.77 2.77 -54.11
C ASP A 970 33.83 3.74 -54.67
N MET A 971 35.10 3.58 -54.27
CA MET A 971 36.24 4.35 -54.80
C MET A 971 36.96 3.66 -55.97
N ARG A 972 36.33 2.68 -56.64
CA ARG A 972 36.99 1.87 -57.68
C ARG A 972 37.46 2.68 -58.88
N GLU A 973 36.57 3.49 -59.47
CA GLU A 973 36.89 4.30 -60.64
C GLU A 973 37.71 5.55 -60.25
N SER A 974 37.40 6.17 -59.11
CA SER A 974 38.06 7.39 -58.63
C SER A 974 39.49 7.12 -58.16
N LEU A 975 39.75 6.06 -57.38
CA LEU A 975 41.08 5.74 -56.85
C LEU A 975 41.77 4.64 -57.68
N LEU A 976 41.26 3.40 -57.64
CA LEU A 976 41.97 2.22 -58.14
C LEU A 976 42.25 2.23 -59.65
N PHE A 977 41.38 2.83 -60.46
CA PHE A 977 41.56 2.90 -61.92
C PHE A 977 42.10 4.25 -62.44
N SER A 978 42.40 5.20 -61.54
CA SER A 978 42.88 6.55 -61.91
C SER A 978 44.25 6.92 -61.31
N LEU A 979 44.56 6.50 -60.08
CA LEU A 979 45.86 6.79 -59.43
C LEU A 979 47.05 6.35 -60.31
N TYR A 980 48.03 7.23 -60.52
CA TYR A 980 49.21 7.04 -61.40
C TYR A 980 48.94 6.65 -62.86
N ARG A 981 47.69 6.74 -63.36
CA ARG A 981 47.36 6.34 -64.74
C ARG A 981 48.03 7.29 -65.74
N THR A 982 48.72 6.73 -66.73
CA THR A 982 49.59 7.41 -67.72
C THR A 982 50.87 8.06 -67.18
N SER A 983 50.86 8.66 -65.98
CA SER A 983 52.07 9.15 -65.30
C SER A 983 51.82 9.34 -63.79
N VAL A 984 52.86 9.29 -62.96
CA VAL A 984 52.76 9.58 -61.52
C VAL A 984 52.49 11.07 -61.28
N ALA A 985 53.29 11.95 -61.89
CA ALA A 985 53.17 13.40 -61.70
C ALA A 985 51.81 13.99 -62.13
N GLY A 986 51.11 13.36 -63.09
CA GLY A 986 49.78 13.81 -63.54
C GLY A 986 48.59 13.18 -62.81
N ALA A 987 48.81 12.23 -61.89
CA ALA A 987 47.75 11.50 -61.19
C ALA A 987 48.19 11.10 -59.77
N ARG A 988 48.60 12.12 -58.98
CA ARG A 988 49.05 12.04 -57.58
C ARG A 988 47.90 11.69 -56.61
N MET A 989 48.25 11.14 -55.45
CA MET A 989 47.32 10.82 -54.36
C MET A 989 46.50 12.03 -53.88
N GLU A 990 47.12 13.22 -53.86
CA GLU A 990 46.50 14.51 -53.46
C GLU A 990 45.12 14.76 -54.10
N ILE A 991 44.95 14.36 -55.37
CA ILE A 991 43.69 14.51 -56.13
C ILE A 991 42.54 13.67 -55.52
N PHE A 992 42.89 12.56 -54.86
CA PHE A 992 41.96 11.56 -54.35
C PHE A 992 41.78 11.61 -52.83
N ILE A 993 42.67 12.31 -52.10
CA ILE A 993 42.53 12.52 -50.64
C ILE A 993 41.12 13.02 -50.27
N PRO A 994 40.53 14.06 -50.91
CA PRO A 994 39.16 14.50 -50.58
C PRO A 994 38.06 13.46 -50.81
N THR A 995 38.30 12.44 -51.64
CA THR A 995 37.36 11.32 -51.85
C THR A 995 37.47 10.29 -50.72
N ILE A 996 38.68 10.07 -50.20
CA ILE A 996 38.91 9.19 -49.04
C ILE A 996 38.37 9.87 -47.78
N ASP A 997 38.66 11.17 -47.63
CA ASP A 997 38.20 12.04 -46.55
C ASP A 997 36.66 12.03 -46.43
N GLN A 998 35.95 12.25 -47.55
CA GLN A 998 34.47 12.18 -47.60
C GLN A 998 33.90 10.81 -47.15
N VAL A 999 34.63 9.71 -47.37
CA VAL A 999 34.24 8.37 -46.90
C VAL A 999 34.54 8.21 -45.41
N LEU A 1000 35.62 8.78 -44.90
CA LEU A 1000 35.95 8.80 -43.48
C LEU A 1000 34.97 9.66 -42.67
N ASP A 1001 34.57 10.82 -43.18
CA ASP A 1001 33.48 11.65 -42.64
C ASP A 1001 32.20 10.84 -42.52
N GLN A 1002 31.72 10.25 -43.63
CA GLN A 1002 30.50 9.43 -43.64
C GLN A 1002 30.58 8.26 -42.63
N VAL A 1003 31.76 7.65 -42.45
CA VAL A 1003 31.97 6.60 -41.45
C VAL A 1003 31.91 7.18 -40.03
N CYS A 1004 32.58 8.29 -39.74
CA CYS A 1004 32.64 8.87 -38.39
C CYS A 1004 31.30 9.47 -37.95
N ASP A 1005 30.60 10.16 -38.86
CA ASP A 1005 29.23 10.64 -38.64
C ASP A 1005 28.28 9.50 -38.27
N LEU A 1006 28.42 8.33 -38.91
CA LEU A 1006 27.48 7.22 -38.75
C LEU A 1006 27.89 6.12 -37.76
N ILE A 1007 29.16 5.94 -37.40
CA ILE A 1007 29.59 4.86 -36.48
C ILE A 1007 29.53 5.30 -35.01
N VAL A 1008 29.39 4.35 -34.08
CA VAL A 1008 29.61 4.57 -32.64
C VAL A 1008 31.10 4.48 -32.26
N ASP A 1009 31.52 5.28 -31.28
CA ASP A 1009 32.93 5.48 -30.90
C ASP A 1009 33.69 4.17 -30.61
N VAL A 1010 33.03 3.20 -29.96
CA VAL A 1010 33.59 1.87 -29.61
C VAL A 1010 34.03 1.06 -30.85
N LEU A 1011 33.40 1.32 -32.01
CA LEU A 1011 33.72 0.66 -33.28
C LEU A 1011 34.48 1.55 -34.26
N ARG A 1012 34.53 2.88 -34.03
CA ARG A 1012 35.16 3.88 -34.92
C ARG A 1012 36.53 3.44 -35.41
N ASP A 1013 37.47 3.26 -34.48
CA ASP A 1013 38.87 2.99 -34.81
C ASP A 1013 39.03 1.63 -35.51
N GLN A 1014 38.15 0.67 -35.21
CA GLN A 1014 38.11 -0.63 -35.87
C GLN A 1014 37.67 -0.51 -37.33
N VAL A 1015 36.64 0.30 -37.61
CA VAL A 1015 36.17 0.56 -38.98
C VAL A 1015 37.19 1.38 -39.76
N VAL A 1016 37.73 2.46 -39.18
CA VAL A 1016 38.73 3.32 -39.82
C VAL A 1016 40.02 2.53 -40.12
N LEU A 1017 40.46 1.64 -39.22
CA LEU A 1017 41.56 0.71 -39.50
C LEU A 1017 41.24 -0.25 -40.66
N LYS A 1018 40.00 -0.73 -40.79
CA LYS A 1018 39.60 -1.59 -41.90
C LYS A 1018 39.55 -0.85 -43.24
N VAL A 1019 39.17 0.43 -43.24
CA VAL A 1019 39.30 1.31 -44.41
C VAL A 1019 40.79 1.53 -44.73
N PHE A 1020 41.65 1.82 -43.74
CA PHE A 1020 43.09 1.98 -43.94
C PHE A 1020 43.76 0.73 -44.53
N GLN A 1021 43.46 -0.45 -43.98
CA GLN A 1021 43.95 -1.74 -44.50
C GLN A 1021 43.54 -1.93 -45.96
N ALA A 1022 42.30 -1.63 -46.33
CA ALA A 1022 41.84 -1.69 -47.71
C ALA A 1022 42.50 -0.63 -48.61
N CYS A 1023 42.81 0.57 -48.10
CA CYS A 1023 43.56 1.59 -48.83
C CYS A 1023 45.01 1.15 -49.09
N MET A 1024 45.67 0.49 -48.13
CA MET A 1024 47.00 -0.09 -48.33
C MET A 1024 46.98 -1.25 -49.34
N GLU A 1025 46.01 -2.16 -49.25
CA GLU A 1025 45.79 -3.21 -50.27
C GLU A 1025 45.53 -2.60 -51.66
N GLY A 1026 44.72 -1.55 -51.74
CA GLY A 1026 44.39 -0.84 -52.97
C GLY A 1026 45.60 -0.12 -53.59
N PHE A 1027 46.43 0.53 -52.77
CA PHE A 1027 47.69 1.15 -53.19
C PHE A 1027 48.66 0.09 -53.74
N ILE A 1028 48.84 -1.02 -53.02
CA ILE A 1028 49.66 -2.15 -53.46
C ILE A 1028 49.12 -2.73 -54.78
N TRP A 1029 47.80 -2.88 -54.92
CA TRP A 1029 47.17 -3.33 -56.17
C TRP A 1029 47.44 -2.36 -57.33
N VAL A 1030 47.36 -1.05 -57.12
CA VAL A 1030 47.71 -0.04 -58.15
C VAL A 1030 49.18 -0.12 -58.57
N VAL A 1031 50.08 -0.47 -57.64
CA VAL A 1031 51.53 -0.51 -57.85
C VAL A 1031 52.03 -1.85 -58.40
N LEU A 1032 51.31 -2.96 -58.21
CA LEU A 1032 51.69 -4.31 -58.64
C LEU A 1032 50.79 -4.92 -59.73
N ASP A 1033 49.49 -4.72 -59.64
CA ASP A 1033 48.47 -5.26 -60.56
C ASP A 1033 47.74 -4.12 -61.31
N GLY A 1034 48.35 -2.94 -61.41
CA GLY A 1034 47.74 -1.73 -61.95
C GLY A 1034 47.54 -1.69 -63.47
N GLY A 1035 48.04 -2.69 -64.20
CA GLY A 1035 47.86 -2.89 -65.64
C GLY A 1035 48.72 -2.00 -66.57
N PRO A 1036 48.74 -2.29 -67.90
CA PRO A 1036 49.67 -1.71 -68.88
C PRO A 1036 49.67 -0.18 -69.02
N SER A 1037 48.68 0.50 -68.44
CA SER A 1037 48.57 1.95 -68.45
C SER A 1037 49.53 2.67 -67.48
N ARG A 1038 50.19 1.93 -66.57
CA ARG A 1038 51.08 2.42 -65.50
C ARG A 1038 52.49 1.86 -65.68
N ALA A 1039 53.49 2.75 -65.66
CA ALA A 1039 54.90 2.37 -65.59
C ALA A 1039 55.71 3.47 -64.88
N PHE A 1040 56.70 3.07 -64.08
CA PHE A 1040 57.36 3.93 -63.08
C PHE A 1040 58.86 4.06 -63.34
N LEU A 1041 59.37 5.30 -63.32
CA LEU A 1041 60.80 5.63 -63.32
C LEU A 1041 61.36 5.62 -61.88
N GLU A 1042 62.68 5.52 -61.75
CA GLU A 1042 63.36 5.66 -60.44
C GLU A 1042 63.10 7.04 -59.80
N THR A 1043 62.95 8.09 -60.62
CA THR A 1043 62.57 9.45 -60.19
C THR A 1043 61.11 9.61 -59.79
N ASP A 1044 60.22 8.68 -60.17
CA ASP A 1044 58.81 8.75 -59.78
C ASP A 1044 58.61 8.24 -58.34
N VAL A 1045 59.53 7.42 -57.83
CA VAL A 1045 59.38 6.72 -56.55
C VAL A 1045 59.35 7.68 -55.36
N ASP A 1046 60.10 8.78 -55.39
CA ASP A 1046 60.06 9.80 -54.34
C ASP A 1046 58.66 10.44 -54.26
N LEU A 1047 58.05 10.74 -55.41
CA LEU A 1047 56.68 11.26 -55.48
C LEU A 1047 55.65 10.22 -54.98
N MET A 1048 55.89 8.92 -55.20
CA MET A 1048 55.06 7.83 -54.69
C MET A 1048 55.23 7.62 -53.17
N LYS A 1049 56.38 8.00 -52.60
CA LYS A 1049 56.64 7.98 -51.15
C LYS A 1049 56.00 9.18 -50.46
N ASP A 1050 56.07 10.37 -51.05
CA ASP A 1050 55.29 11.55 -50.60
C ASP A 1050 53.80 11.22 -50.57
N ASP A 1051 53.28 10.57 -51.62
CA ASP A 1051 51.88 10.15 -51.73
C ASP A 1051 51.47 9.10 -50.70
N LEU A 1052 52.40 8.21 -50.31
CA LEU A 1052 52.19 7.26 -49.22
C LEU A 1052 52.23 7.95 -47.84
N ALA A 1053 53.09 8.96 -47.64
CA ALA A 1053 53.13 9.76 -46.42
C ALA A 1053 51.83 10.57 -46.24
N MET A 1054 51.37 11.25 -47.29
CA MET A 1054 50.09 11.97 -47.31
C MET A 1054 48.90 11.07 -46.92
N LEU A 1055 48.89 9.81 -47.39
CA LEU A 1055 47.86 8.83 -47.04
C LEU A 1055 48.00 8.28 -45.61
N LYS A 1056 49.21 8.28 -45.01
CA LYS A 1056 49.39 8.00 -43.58
C LYS A 1056 48.87 9.16 -42.73
N ASP A 1057 49.29 10.38 -43.06
CA ASP A 1057 48.97 11.60 -42.28
C ASP A 1057 47.46 11.86 -42.22
N LEU A 1058 46.72 11.58 -43.31
CA LEU A 1058 45.26 11.60 -43.34
C LEU A 1058 44.63 10.72 -42.24
N PHE A 1059 45.15 9.50 -42.06
CA PHE A 1059 44.62 8.55 -41.07
C PHE A 1059 45.18 8.78 -39.66
N ILE A 1060 46.28 9.53 -39.51
CA ILE A 1060 46.75 10.05 -38.21
C ILE A 1060 45.86 11.21 -37.75
N ALA A 1061 45.37 12.06 -38.67
CA ALA A 1061 44.48 13.19 -38.43
C ALA A 1061 44.90 14.07 -37.23
N GLU A 1062 46.14 14.57 -37.28
CA GLU A 1062 46.79 15.37 -36.22
C GLU A 1062 46.80 14.72 -34.80
N GLY A 1063 46.64 13.39 -34.73
CA GLY A 1063 46.55 12.63 -33.48
C GLY A 1063 45.13 12.39 -32.98
N GLN A 1064 44.10 12.79 -33.72
CA GLN A 1064 42.70 12.39 -33.48
C GLN A 1064 42.33 11.09 -34.21
N GLY A 1065 43.12 10.65 -35.20
CA GLY A 1065 42.89 9.47 -36.02
C GLY A 1065 43.34 8.16 -35.34
N LEU A 1066 43.94 7.26 -36.12
CA LEU A 1066 44.50 6.01 -35.62
C LEU A 1066 45.91 6.21 -35.01
N PRO A 1067 46.35 5.34 -34.08
CA PRO A 1067 47.72 5.34 -33.58
C PRO A 1067 48.78 5.18 -34.70
N SER A 1068 49.81 6.02 -34.66
CA SER A 1068 50.88 6.07 -35.67
C SER A 1068 51.67 4.76 -35.80
N ASP A 1069 51.84 4.00 -34.71
CA ASP A 1069 52.50 2.71 -34.70
C ASP A 1069 51.69 1.62 -35.46
N VAL A 1070 50.36 1.69 -35.39
CA VAL A 1070 49.45 0.84 -36.17
C VAL A 1070 49.54 1.21 -37.65
N ILE A 1071 49.51 2.51 -37.97
CA ILE A 1071 49.63 3.01 -39.35
C ILE A 1071 50.95 2.60 -39.99
N GLU A 1072 52.09 2.80 -39.32
CA GLU A 1072 53.41 2.38 -39.83
C GLU A 1072 53.52 0.87 -39.99
N LYS A 1073 52.93 0.09 -39.07
CA LYS A 1073 52.93 -1.38 -39.14
C LYS A 1073 52.19 -1.90 -40.38
N GLU A 1074 51.00 -1.37 -40.67
CA GLU A 1074 50.20 -1.82 -41.82
C GLU A 1074 50.74 -1.26 -43.16
N ALA A 1075 51.25 -0.02 -43.18
CA ALA A 1075 51.83 0.60 -44.38
C ALA A 1075 53.21 0.02 -44.78
N LYS A 1076 53.87 -0.73 -43.87
CA LYS A 1076 55.22 -1.28 -44.07
C LYS A 1076 55.39 -2.06 -45.37
N LEU A 1077 54.42 -2.89 -45.75
CA LEU A 1077 54.50 -3.69 -46.99
C LEU A 1077 54.52 -2.80 -48.24
N ALA A 1078 53.68 -1.75 -48.28
CA ALA A 1078 53.66 -0.79 -49.37
C ALA A 1078 55.01 -0.03 -49.47
N GLN A 1079 55.55 0.42 -48.34
CA GLN A 1079 56.87 1.07 -48.28
C GLN A 1079 57.98 0.18 -48.86
N GLN A 1080 58.04 -1.09 -48.45
CA GLN A 1080 59.04 -2.05 -48.94
C GLN A 1080 58.89 -2.35 -50.45
N ILE A 1081 57.66 -2.33 -50.98
CA ILE A 1081 57.41 -2.47 -52.42
C ILE A 1081 57.88 -1.22 -53.19
N LEU A 1082 57.68 0.00 -52.67
CA LEU A 1082 58.23 1.21 -53.28
C LEU A 1082 59.77 1.19 -53.29
N ASP A 1083 60.41 0.70 -52.22
CA ASP A 1083 61.86 0.59 -52.15
C ASP A 1083 62.45 -0.38 -53.20
N LEU A 1084 61.69 -1.38 -53.67
CA LEU A 1084 62.11 -2.22 -54.81
C LEU A 1084 62.22 -1.43 -56.12
N TYR A 1085 61.37 -0.43 -56.36
CA TYR A 1085 61.42 0.36 -57.60
C TYR A 1085 62.65 1.28 -57.68
N VAL A 1086 63.27 1.62 -56.55
CA VAL A 1086 64.55 2.36 -56.47
C VAL A 1086 65.73 1.50 -56.93
N LEU A 1087 65.63 0.17 -56.82
CA LEU A 1087 66.69 -0.75 -57.24
C LEU A 1087 66.78 -0.82 -58.76
N LYS A 1088 68.00 -0.93 -59.31
CA LYS A 1088 68.22 -1.12 -60.74
C LYS A 1088 67.62 -2.45 -61.20
N ALA A 1089 67.16 -2.50 -62.47
CA ALA A 1089 66.52 -3.68 -63.03
C ALA A 1089 67.37 -4.96 -62.87
N ASP A 1090 68.68 -4.88 -63.10
CA ASP A 1090 69.61 -6.02 -62.96
C ASP A 1090 69.59 -6.60 -61.54
N THR A 1091 69.57 -5.76 -60.50
CA THR A 1091 69.48 -6.22 -59.10
C THR A 1091 68.13 -6.85 -58.75
N ILE A 1092 67.03 -6.38 -59.36
CA ILE A 1092 65.70 -7.00 -59.18
C ILE A 1092 65.64 -8.35 -59.93
N ILE A 1093 66.26 -8.45 -61.10
CA ILE A 1093 66.41 -9.71 -61.86
C ILE A 1093 67.25 -10.72 -61.04
N ASP A 1094 68.37 -10.29 -60.45
CA ASP A 1094 69.20 -11.12 -59.58
C ASP A 1094 68.43 -11.66 -58.36
N LEU A 1095 67.56 -10.82 -57.76
CA LEU A 1095 66.67 -11.22 -56.66
C LEU A 1095 65.59 -12.20 -57.14
N LEU A 1096 64.98 -11.94 -58.31
CA LEU A 1096 63.98 -12.81 -58.93
C LEU A 1096 64.55 -14.22 -59.22
N MET A 1097 65.76 -14.29 -59.79
CA MET A 1097 66.44 -15.56 -60.07
C MET A 1097 66.68 -16.34 -58.78
N LYS A 1098 67.28 -15.71 -57.75
CA LYS A 1098 67.53 -16.32 -56.44
C LYS A 1098 66.24 -16.79 -55.76
N ALA A 1099 65.17 -16.00 -55.83
CA ALA A 1099 63.86 -16.39 -55.28
C ALA A 1099 63.25 -17.58 -56.07
N SER A 1100 63.43 -17.64 -57.39
CA SER A 1100 62.95 -18.76 -58.22
C SER A 1100 63.68 -20.08 -57.95
N GLU A 1101 64.97 -20.03 -57.61
CA GLU A 1101 65.77 -21.21 -57.22
C GLU A 1101 65.26 -21.88 -55.93
N HIS A 1102 64.52 -21.15 -55.10
CA HIS A 1102 63.98 -21.63 -53.82
C HIS A 1102 62.49 -22.08 -53.89
N MET A 1103 61.83 -22.00 -55.05
CA MET A 1103 60.47 -22.51 -55.22
C MET A 1103 60.43 -24.04 -55.28
N SER A 1104 60.10 -24.69 -54.17
CA SER A 1104 59.69 -26.09 -54.16
C SER A 1104 58.26 -26.26 -54.70
N HIS A 1105 57.98 -27.39 -55.37
CA HIS A 1105 56.70 -27.64 -56.03
C HIS A 1105 55.52 -27.75 -55.04
N HIS A 1106 54.81 -26.65 -54.78
CA HIS A 1106 53.47 -26.67 -54.18
C HIS A 1106 52.50 -25.75 -54.93
N LEU A 1107 51.49 -26.33 -55.59
CA LEU A 1107 50.41 -25.56 -56.21
C LEU A 1107 49.32 -25.26 -55.18
N GLU A 1108 49.38 -24.08 -54.58
CA GLU A 1108 48.20 -23.47 -53.92
C GLU A 1108 47.40 -22.60 -54.91
N PRO A 1109 46.05 -22.56 -54.77
CA PRO A 1109 45.18 -21.87 -55.72
C PRO A 1109 45.37 -20.34 -55.74
N PRO A 1110 44.89 -19.64 -56.78
CA PRO A 1110 45.33 -18.26 -57.08
C PRO A 1110 44.84 -17.17 -56.12
N THR A 1111 43.85 -17.46 -55.26
CA THR A 1111 43.01 -16.46 -54.59
C THR A 1111 43.36 -16.15 -53.13
N ALA A 1112 44.39 -16.77 -52.55
CA ALA A 1112 44.72 -16.65 -51.12
C ALA A 1112 46.22 -16.46 -50.80
N ARG A 1113 47.03 -16.05 -51.79
CA ARG A 1113 48.48 -15.87 -51.60
C ARG A 1113 48.78 -14.57 -50.85
N ARG A 1114 49.58 -14.65 -49.79
CA ARG A 1114 50.15 -13.47 -49.13
C ARG A 1114 51.21 -12.84 -50.02
N ILE A 1115 51.14 -11.52 -50.21
CA ILE A 1115 52.16 -10.75 -50.93
C ILE A 1115 53.39 -10.63 -50.01
N ASP A 1116 54.52 -11.16 -50.46
CA ASP A 1116 55.84 -10.95 -49.85
C ASP A 1116 56.70 -10.09 -50.80
N VAL A 1117 57.56 -9.25 -50.23
CA VAL A 1117 58.52 -8.40 -50.95
C VAL A 1117 59.53 -9.26 -51.73
N HIS A 1118 59.81 -10.47 -51.26
CA HIS A 1118 60.71 -11.42 -51.91
C HIS A 1118 60.00 -12.53 -52.71
N ASP A 1119 58.68 -12.50 -52.84
CA ASP A 1119 57.95 -13.39 -53.75
C ASP A 1119 58.33 -13.07 -55.21
N VAL A 1120 58.64 -14.12 -55.98
CA VAL A 1120 58.84 -14.07 -57.43
C VAL A 1120 57.64 -13.40 -58.12
N HIS A 1121 56.41 -13.61 -57.66
CA HIS A 1121 55.22 -12.95 -58.22
C HIS A 1121 55.11 -11.46 -57.90
N THR A 1122 55.78 -10.96 -56.85
CA THR A 1122 55.92 -9.52 -56.55
C THR A 1122 57.04 -8.92 -57.40
N LEU A 1123 58.22 -9.53 -57.37
CA LEU A 1123 59.40 -9.09 -58.14
C LEU A 1123 59.13 -9.07 -59.65
N LEU A 1124 58.40 -10.06 -60.19
CA LEU A 1124 57.99 -10.11 -61.60
C LEU A 1124 57.06 -8.94 -61.97
N ARG A 1125 56.15 -8.55 -61.08
CA ARG A 1125 55.23 -7.41 -61.28
C ARG A 1125 55.95 -6.08 -61.23
N VAL A 1126 56.86 -5.90 -60.27
CA VAL A 1126 57.76 -4.74 -60.20
C VAL A 1126 58.55 -4.59 -61.51
N LEU A 1127 59.10 -5.69 -62.05
CA LEU A 1127 59.78 -5.67 -63.36
C LEU A 1127 58.85 -5.35 -64.54
N CYS A 1128 57.57 -5.76 -64.50
CA CYS A 1128 56.59 -5.45 -65.55
C CYS A 1128 56.28 -3.95 -65.62
N HIS A 1129 56.18 -3.31 -64.45
CA HIS A 1129 55.85 -1.89 -64.30
C HIS A 1129 57.06 -0.95 -64.26
N LYS A 1130 58.28 -1.40 -63.99
CA LYS A 1130 59.47 -0.52 -64.04
C LYS A 1130 59.75 -0.07 -65.47
N LYS A 1131 59.85 1.25 -65.69
CA LYS A 1131 60.17 1.87 -66.99
C LYS A 1131 61.67 1.72 -67.29
N ASP A 1132 62.08 0.50 -67.62
CA ASP A 1132 63.48 0.15 -67.87
C ASP A 1132 63.64 -0.82 -69.08
N SER A 1133 64.73 -0.65 -69.83
CA SER A 1133 65.01 -1.40 -71.06
C SER A 1133 65.64 -2.78 -70.83
N ALA A 1134 66.40 -2.97 -69.75
CA ALA A 1134 66.92 -4.27 -69.34
C ALA A 1134 65.78 -5.13 -68.78
N ALA A 1135 64.92 -4.57 -67.93
CA ALA A 1135 63.70 -5.22 -67.43
C ALA A 1135 62.80 -5.70 -68.59
N SER A 1136 62.47 -4.82 -69.56
CA SER A 1136 61.66 -5.22 -70.72
C SER A 1136 62.37 -6.26 -71.60
N THR A 1137 63.69 -6.20 -71.74
CA THR A 1137 64.46 -7.20 -72.52
C THR A 1137 64.46 -8.57 -71.82
N PHE A 1138 64.67 -8.62 -70.51
CA PHE A 1138 64.59 -9.82 -69.69
C PHE A 1138 63.20 -10.46 -69.75
N LEU A 1139 62.13 -9.68 -69.53
CA LEU A 1139 60.74 -10.14 -69.60
C LEU A 1139 60.33 -10.62 -70.99
N LYS A 1140 60.94 -10.08 -72.06
CA LYS A 1140 60.75 -10.57 -73.43
C LYS A 1140 61.40 -11.94 -73.64
N ILE A 1141 62.59 -12.17 -73.06
CA ILE A 1141 63.41 -13.37 -73.33
C ILE A 1141 63.00 -14.55 -72.45
N GLN A 1142 62.86 -14.35 -71.13
CA GLN A 1142 62.41 -15.42 -70.24
C GLN A 1142 60.88 -15.56 -70.27
N TYR A 1143 60.16 -14.48 -69.97
CA TYR A 1143 58.71 -14.55 -69.73
C TYR A 1143 57.84 -14.34 -70.97
N HIS A 1144 58.43 -14.11 -72.15
CA HIS A 1144 57.73 -14.00 -73.44
C HIS A 1144 56.59 -12.95 -73.47
N LEU A 1145 56.61 -11.94 -72.59
CA LEU A 1145 55.47 -11.05 -72.37
C LEU A 1145 55.21 -10.09 -73.56
N PRO A 1146 53.93 -9.79 -73.86
CA PRO A 1146 53.55 -8.77 -74.84
C PRO A 1146 53.92 -7.37 -74.35
N ARG A 1147 54.07 -6.42 -75.28
CA ARG A 1147 54.31 -5.02 -74.91
C ARG A 1147 53.05 -4.38 -74.31
N SER A 1148 53.24 -3.45 -73.39
CA SER A 1148 52.17 -2.55 -72.93
C SER A 1148 51.53 -1.72 -74.05
N SER A 1149 52.25 -1.43 -75.13
CA SER A 1149 51.73 -0.74 -76.33
C SER A 1149 50.76 -1.57 -77.16
N ASP A 1150 50.93 -2.90 -77.15
CA ASP A 1150 50.25 -3.79 -78.11
C ASP A 1150 48.89 -4.27 -77.54
N TYR A 1151 48.51 -3.78 -76.35
CA TYR A 1151 47.33 -4.18 -75.59
C TYR A 1151 46.07 -3.35 -75.90
N ASP A 1152 46.22 -2.12 -76.38
CA ASP A 1152 45.10 -1.21 -76.72
C ASP A 1152 44.41 -1.54 -78.07
N ASP A 1153 45.05 -2.33 -78.95
CA ASP A 1153 44.68 -2.49 -80.37
C ASP A 1153 43.81 -3.73 -80.71
N VAL A 1154 43.47 -4.60 -79.75
CA VAL A 1154 42.74 -5.86 -80.04
C VAL A 1154 41.21 -5.70 -79.89
N PRO A 1155 40.41 -5.89 -80.97
CA PRO A 1155 38.95 -5.81 -80.88
C PRO A 1155 38.35 -7.09 -80.28
N VAL A 1156 37.63 -6.95 -79.16
CA VAL A 1156 37.02 -8.08 -78.45
C VAL A 1156 35.74 -8.56 -79.15
N LYS A 1157 35.89 -9.51 -80.08
CA LYS A 1157 34.87 -10.51 -80.41
C LYS A 1157 35.51 -11.88 -80.57
N ASP A 1158 34.89 -12.89 -79.97
CA ASP A 1158 35.18 -14.32 -80.12
C ASP A 1158 36.63 -14.77 -79.89
N VAL A 1159 37.17 -14.49 -78.70
CA VAL A 1159 38.30 -15.26 -78.15
C VAL A 1159 37.75 -16.27 -77.14
N SER A 1160 37.70 -17.53 -77.55
CA SER A 1160 37.36 -18.64 -76.65
C SER A 1160 38.43 -18.85 -75.57
N SER A 1161 38.07 -19.52 -74.47
CA SER A 1161 38.88 -19.66 -73.25
C SER A 1161 40.16 -20.50 -73.44
N ARG A 1162 41.16 -19.92 -74.10
CA ARG A 1162 42.52 -20.43 -74.24
C ARG A 1162 43.55 -19.34 -73.94
N VAL A 1163 43.66 -18.97 -72.67
CA VAL A 1163 44.92 -18.41 -72.14
C VAL A 1163 46.00 -19.50 -72.27
N PRO A 1164 47.21 -19.22 -72.78
CA PRO A 1164 48.23 -20.26 -72.97
C PRO A 1164 48.74 -20.81 -71.63
N ILE A 1165 48.49 -22.10 -71.37
CA ILE A 1165 49.21 -22.86 -70.35
C ILE A 1165 50.61 -23.14 -70.91
N LEU A 1166 51.56 -22.22 -70.66
CA LEU A 1166 52.93 -22.32 -71.16
C LEU A 1166 54.03 -22.06 -70.10
N PHE A 1167 53.65 -21.92 -68.82
CA PHE A 1167 54.61 -21.80 -67.71
C PHE A 1167 54.72 -23.05 -66.81
N SER A 1168 53.90 -24.08 -67.03
CA SER A 1168 54.07 -25.40 -66.41
C SER A 1168 55.07 -26.29 -67.15
N ASP A 1169 55.04 -26.27 -68.48
CA ASP A 1169 55.58 -27.35 -69.31
C ASP A 1169 57.07 -27.23 -69.64
N MET A 1170 57.69 -26.07 -69.33
CA MET A 1170 59.14 -25.86 -69.51
C MET A 1170 59.98 -26.34 -68.31
N LEU A 1171 59.41 -26.41 -67.11
CA LEU A 1171 60.14 -26.79 -65.89
C LEU A 1171 60.20 -28.30 -65.63
N ASN A 1172 59.30 -29.09 -66.23
CA ASN A 1172 59.23 -30.56 -66.02
C ASN A 1172 60.28 -31.38 -66.83
N ARG A 1173 61.41 -30.78 -67.22
CA ARG A 1173 62.40 -31.41 -68.12
C ARG A 1173 63.59 -32.11 -67.44
N SER A 1174 63.34 -32.73 -66.28
CA SER A 1174 64.26 -33.72 -65.69
C SER A 1174 63.53 -34.85 -64.96
N THR A 1175 63.69 -36.07 -65.47
CA THR A 1175 63.56 -37.37 -64.76
C THR A 1175 62.31 -37.63 -63.90
N SER A 1176 61.27 -38.21 -64.51
CA SER A 1176 60.97 -39.66 -64.35
C SER A 1176 59.77 -40.11 -65.18
N PHE A 1177 59.76 -41.38 -65.61
CA PHE A 1177 58.64 -41.99 -66.34
C PHE A 1177 57.58 -42.54 -65.38
N ASN A 1178 56.31 -42.41 -65.74
CA ASN A 1178 55.25 -43.31 -65.27
C ASN A 1178 54.45 -43.84 -66.46
N TRP A 1179 54.06 -45.12 -66.41
CA TRP A 1179 53.53 -45.88 -67.54
C TRP A 1179 52.00 -45.94 -67.53
N SER A 1180 51.39 -45.95 -68.70
CA SER A 1180 49.96 -46.22 -68.88
C SER A 1180 49.64 -47.73 -68.71
N GLU A 1181 48.37 -48.05 -68.44
CA GLU A 1181 47.97 -49.40 -67.99
C GLU A 1181 48.19 -50.52 -69.02
N THR A 1182 48.22 -50.20 -70.32
CA THR A 1182 48.61 -51.16 -71.38
C THR A 1182 50.07 -51.62 -71.25
N GLY A 1183 50.92 -50.91 -70.51
CA GLY A 1183 52.27 -51.36 -70.16
C GLY A 1183 52.35 -52.29 -68.94
N GLN A 1184 51.31 -52.36 -68.09
CA GLN A 1184 51.35 -53.17 -66.86
C GLN A 1184 51.27 -54.68 -67.12
N GLN A 1185 50.67 -55.11 -68.23
CA GLN A 1185 50.71 -56.53 -68.63
C GLN A 1185 52.10 -56.96 -69.10
N SER A 1186 52.84 -56.08 -69.80
CA SER A 1186 54.23 -56.30 -70.20
C SER A 1186 55.15 -56.49 -68.98
N PHE A 1187 54.94 -55.70 -67.93
CA PHE A 1187 55.75 -55.76 -66.71
C PHE A 1187 55.54 -57.07 -65.91
N ARG A 1188 54.35 -57.66 -65.95
CA ARG A 1188 54.07 -58.98 -65.30
C ARG A 1188 54.84 -60.13 -65.95
N ILE A 1189 55.12 -60.05 -67.25
CA ILE A 1189 55.93 -61.06 -67.98
C ILE A 1189 57.41 -60.87 -67.66
N MET A 1190 57.90 -59.63 -67.57
CA MET A 1190 59.31 -59.34 -67.26
C MET A 1190 59.67 -59.69 -65.80
N LYS A 1191 58.79 -59.41 -64.84
CA LYS A 1191 58.98 -59.77 -63.41
C LYS A 1191 59.17 -61.28 -63.20
N LYS A 1192 58.57 -62.12 -64.06
CA LYS A 1192 58.70 -63.58 -63.98
C LYS A 1192 60.10 -64.10 -64.40
N LYS A 1193 60.89 -63.34 -65.18
CA LYS A 1193 62.27 -63.71 -65.55
C LYS A 1193 63.35 -63.19 -64.59
N LEU A 1194 63.03 -62.22 -63.73
CA LEU A 1194 63.97 -61.70 -62.72
C LEU A 1194 63.86 -62.40 -61.36
N GLN A 1195 62.86 -63.26 -61.15
CA GLN A 1195 62.80 -64.13 -59.96
C GLN A 1195 63.58 -65.46 -60.12
N GLU A 1196 64.12 -65.74 -61.32
CA GLU A 1196 64.94 -66.93 -61.62
C GLU A 1196 66.45 -66.63 -61.65
N ALA A 1197 66.85 -65.38 -61.34
CA ALA A 1197 68.23 -64.90 -61.46
C ALA A 1197 68.69 -64.11 -60.22
N ASN A 1198 68.58 -64.72 -59.04
CA ASN A 1198 69.49 -64.54 -57.89
C ASN A 1198 69.15 -65.58 -56.79
N TRP A 1199 69.59 -66.82 -57.03
CA TRP A 1199 69.78 -67.85 -56.01
C TRP A 1199 71.28 -68.17 -55.92
N GLN A 1200 72.04 -67.30 -55.25
CA GLN A 1200 73.35 -67.56 -54.63
C GLN A 1200 73.74 -66.39 -53.73
#